data_AF-A0A7X7T5I1-F1
#
_entry.id   AF-A0A7X7T5I1-F1
#
_cell.length_a   1.000
_cell.length_b   1.000
_cell.length_c   1.000
_cell.angle_alpha   90.00
_cell.angle_beta   90.00
_cell.angle_gamma   90.00
#
_symmetry.space_group_name_H-M   'P 1'
#
loop_
_entity.id
_entity.type
_entity.pdbx_description
1 polymer ?
#
loop_
_entity_poly.entity_id
_entity_poly.type
_entity_poly.pdbx_seq_one_letter_code
_entity_poly.pdbx_strand_id
1 'polypeptide(L)'
;GGGGNGGSGGKGGNAWSAPAEVTGGHGGAAFPVGTYAGARVVMGGGGGSAPANNNNSNDYPHGAAGGGIILIRARQITIPSNSSLTLSANGGTAPRSTQDGGGGGGAGGTVLCATCTVGALTRLTASATGGAGADTLWPTGNGTPDMHGPGGGGGGGVVLLSGAPASTTVTGGAAGHARSGNADGGVYGATAGSAGVSSTSTDVLASPGADPGCGCVPTAVVVSSFEALAASRGAVVEWETASEAGTAGFVLERQDGSAGWREVHTGLLPALPEVAQGGTYRLVDETAPAASDSPLVYRLTEVERSGRTLEYGPFEVAVDWSHAAVETTESFSSRSHPLVAAPAIERIATEGRIRKPQALKLGVREAGIYELSAAAIASGLGETLESVRSMIRTGQVRITNLGTPIAWEAGEAAHGVRFFGVPPESVYTAENIYWLWPRQAGTVMESFDGGSPEPASQDQTYTDTLHVEKNLFAGLTTALSTEADYWYWEMVASGDPKLGSKTVTFDVPGVASSRSAATLVVNLYGASETGVEGEHGAAVSLNGQPLGTARWQGIGAYRMKLAIPAGALHRGLNSLTVTGVKGNGVPFDYFYLNSLDLTYRRLYDGGGAPLTVVGDGNRVITVRGFSDSQLLGYDITAPAGPRVLTRGTITADGTAYSLSFVPASVARRYLVLSTSAVRAPRIEPWNPPIQPLGAPGRLPSHLIIAPRVLADAAEELALYHRSQGLDARLIEAEQIYDELTFGLVTPRAIEALLSRVDAGSARRPRSVVLVGSGTYDYKDYLGLGGNLLPPLMIRTEAGLVAADSELVLGTDTVIGRVPAQSPTEVEGYLRKLAAYESARPGEWQEAVTILADNPDKGGDFDVDADRLAALVPPPYSAQKLYLGPLPLPSLRRDLLAGLAEGRFLVAFVGHAGVDRLAAEGILTSADVPALAATDALPVVTAFSCHVGRFDLAGFRCLGDHLVTNDGRGAVAVFAPAGLNYNTQSLGLGEAVFNAVFAASSRRRDVRLAEILREAIASHAAAGGSTTTSRGYNLLGDPAVRLKRGE
;
A
#
# COMPACT_ATOMS: atom_id res chain seq x y z
N GLY A 1 0.06 -10.54 -44.67
CA GLY A 1 0.71 -9.22 -44.71
C GLY A 1 1.52 -8.99 -43.47
N GLY A 2 2.24 -7.87 -43.42
CA GLY A 2 3.02 -7.47 -42.25
C GLY A 2 2.15 -6.91 -41.12
N GLY A 3 2.66 -6.90 -39.90
CA GLY A 3 1.98 -6.30 -38.75
C GLY A 3 1.92 -4.77 -38.83
N GLY A 4 1.06 -4.13 -38.02
CA GLY A 4 0.96 -2.67 -37.91
C GLY A 4 1.12 -2.16 -36.47
N ASN A 5 1.64 -0.95 -36.34
CA ASN A 5 1.77 -0.10 -35.13
C ASN A 5 2.40 1.20 -35.63
N GLY A 6 1.99 2.41 -35.21
CA GLY A 6 2.56 3.68 -35.70
C GLY A 6 2.35 3.91 -37.20
N GLY A 7 2.97 3.08 -38.04
CA GLY A 7 2.70 2.88 -39.46
C GLY A 7 1.93 1.58 -39.74
N SER A 8 1.31 1.52 -40.93
CA SER A 8 0.59 0.34 -41.41
C SER A 8 1.54 -0.74 -41.94
N GLY A 9 1.17 -2.00 -41.73
CA GLY A 9 1.83 -3.15 -42.33
C GLY A 9 1.56 -3.26 -43.83
N GLY A 10 2.53 -3.81 -44.56
CA GLY A 10 2.45 -4.05 -45.98
C GLY A 10 1.59 -5.26 -46.35
N LYS A 11 1.00 -5.24 -47.55
CA LYS A 11 0.25 -6.36 -48.11
C LYS A 11 1.20 -7.49 -48.52
N GLY A 12 0.77 -8.74 -48.35
CA GLY A 12 1.44 -9.91 -48.90
C GLY A 12 1.29 -9.98 -50.42
N GLY A 13 2.13 -10.76 -51.08
CA GLY A 13 2.15 -10.90 -52.52
C GLY A 13 1.01 -11.73 -53.09
N ASN A 14 0.86 -11.64 -54.40
CA ASN A 14 -0.20 -12.27 -55.18
C ASN A 14 -0.06 -13.81 -55.19
N ALA A 15 -1.17 -14.51 -55.39
CA ALA A 15 -1.21 -15.97 -55.41
C ALA A 15 -0.43 -16.58 -56.59
N TRP A 16 -0.12 -17.87 -56.44
CA TRP A 16 0.60 -18.69 -57.41
C TRP A 16 0.09 -18.52 -58.85
N SER A 17 1.00 -18.26 -59.80
CA SER A 17 0.72 -18.15 -61.24
C SER A 17 -0.32 -17.09 -61.66
N ALA A 18 -0.67 -16.15 -60.76
CA ALA A 18 -1.65 -15.09 -61.01
C ALA A 18 -1.12 -13.69 -60.63
N PRO A 19 -0.09 -13.17 -61.32
CA PRO A 19 0.54 -11.90 -60.94
C PRO A 19 -0.39 -10.67 -61.07
N ALA A 20 -1.54 -10.81 -61.76
CA ALA A 20 -2.54 -9.76 -61.95
C ALA A 20 -3.69 -9.79 -60.93
N GLU A 21 -3.83 -10.85 -60.12
CA GLU A 21 -4.88 -10.98 -59.11
C GLU A 21 -4.36 -10.59 -57.72
N VAL A 22 -4.86 -9.48 -57.18
CA VAL A 22 -4.44 -8.94 -55.87
C VAL A 22 -5.12 -9.68 -54.73
N THR A 23 -4.66 -10.90 -54.46
CA THR A 23 -5.25 -11.82 -53.45
C THR A 23 -4.36 -12.07 -52.23
N GLY A 24 -3.28 -11.31 -52.07
CA GLY A 24 -2.32 -11.43 -50.96
C GLY A 24 -2.87 -11.00 -49.60
N GLY A 25 -2.29 -11.56 -48.53
CA GLY A 25 -2.78 -11.31 -47.16
C GLY A 25 -2.67 -9.84 -46.73
N HIS A 26 -3.72 -9.30 -46.12
CA HIS A 26 -3.78 -7.90 -45.66
C HIS A 26 -2.68 -7.56 -44.63
N GLY A 27 -2.22 -6.31 -44.67
CA GLY A 27 -1.32 -5.76 -43.65
C GLY A 27 -2.10 -5.18 -42.47
N GLY A 28 -1.49 -5.16 -41.28
CA GLY A 28 -2.09 -4.58 -40.09
C GLY A 28 -2.30 -3.06 -40.20
N ALA A 29 -3.39 -2.55 -39.64
CA ALA A 29 -3.63 -1.11 -39.59
C ALA A 29 -2.64 -0.40 -38.65
N ALA A 30 -2.35 0.88 -38.94
CA ALA A 30 -1.58 1.72 -38.02
C ALA A 30 -2.39 1.96 -36.73
N PHE A 31 -1.73 1.79 -35.58
CA PHE A 31 -2.32 2.19 -34.30
C PHE A 31 -2.05 3.69 -34.05
N PRO A 32 -3.08 4.51 -33.78
CA PRO A 32 -2.90 5.93 -33.54
C PRO A 32 -2.26 6.18 -32.17
N VAL A 33 -1.19 6.99 -32.12
CA VAL A 33 -0.47 7.35 -30.89
C VAL A 33 -0.66 8.84 -30.58
N GLY A 34 -0.95 9.15 -29.31
CA GLY A 34 -0.97 10.52 -28.78
C GLY A 34 0.34 10.90 -28.09
N THR A 35 0.63 12.20 -27.94
CA THR A 35 1.85 12.73 -27.29
C THR A 35 1.56 13.50 -25.99
N TYR A 36 0.37 13.34 -25.41
CA TYR A 36 -0.16 14.12 -24.27
C TYR A 36 -0.86 13.21 -23.25
N ALA A 37 -1.34 13.78 -22.13
CA ALA A 37 -2.10 13.05 -21.10
C ALA A 37 -3.26 12.24 -21.72
N GLY A 38 -3.23 10.90 -21.59
CA GLY A 38 -4.16 9.98 -22.26
C GLY A 38 -3.61 9.25 -23.49
N ALA A 39 -2.33 9.44 -23.84
CA ALA A 39 -1.66 8.68 -24.89
C ALA A 39 -1.70 7.17 -24.63
N ARG A 40 -2.17 6.39 -25.62
CA ARG A 40 -2.05 4.93 -25.64
C ARG A 40 -0.90 4.53 -26.55
N VAL A 41 -0.10 3.58 -26.09
CA VAL A 41 0.97 2.95 -26.87
C VAL A 41 0.77 1.44 -26.87
N VAL A 42 1.24 0.77 -27.91
CA VAL A 42 1.08 -0.68 -28.09
C VAL A 42 2.40 -1.34 -28.51
N MET A 43 2.47 -2.66 -28.34
CA MET A 43 3.50 -3.49 -28.96
C MET A 43 3.29 -3.53 -30.47
N GLY A 44 4.34 -3.89 -31.22
CA GLY A 44 4.23 -4.13 -32.65
C GLY A 44 3.34 -5.35 -32.93
N GLY A 45 2.41 -5.23 -33.88
CA GLY A 45 1.68 -6.40 -34.37
C GLY A 45 2.61 -7.43 -35.02
N GLY A 46 2.33 -8.71 -34.81
CA GLY A 46 3.00 -9.80 -35.53
C GLY A 46 2.61 -9.84 -37.02
N GLY A 47 3.48 -10.40 -37.85
CA GLY A 47 3.17 -10.66 -39.25
C GLY A 47 2.25 -11.88 -39.43
N GLY A 48 1.49 -11.90 -40.52
CA GLY A 48 0.63 -13.05 -40.86
C GLY A 48 1.41 -14.21 -41.50
N SER A 49 0.92 -15.44 -41.32
CA SER A 49 1.43 -16.64 -42.00
C SER A 49 0.94 -16.72 -43.46
N ALA A 50 1.53 -17.63 -44.23
CA ALA A 50 1.10 -17.97 -45.59
C ALA A 50 0.58 -19.42 -45.65
N PRO A 51 -0.18 -19.82 -46.68
CA PRO A 51 -0.57 -21.20 -46.86
C PRO A 51 0.63 -22.10 -47.20
N ALA A 52 0.56 -23.37 -46.81
CA ALA A 52 1.46 -24.43 -47.23
C ALA A 52 0.68 -25.74 -47.35
N ASN A 53 0.76 -26.42 -48.50
CA ASN A 53 0.09 -27.70 -48.74
C ASN A 53 1.06 -28.84 -49.14
N ASN A 54 2.36 -28.56 -49.28
CA ASN A 54 3.38 -29.57 -49.57
C ASN A 54 3.94 -30.17 -48.28
N ASN A 55 3.65 -31.47 -48.07
CA ASN A 55 3.83 -32.19 -46.80
C ASN A 55 5.25 -32.78 -46.61
N ASN A 56 6.31 -32.11 -47.08
CA ASN A 56 7.67 -32.68 -47.09
C ASN A 56 8.77 -31.79 -46.50
N SER A 57 8.45 -30.70 -45.79
CA SER A 57 9.45 -29.90 -45.06
C SER A 57 8.96 -29.48 -43.66
N ASN A 58 9.88 -29.37 -42.70
CA ASN A 58 9.65 -28.75 -41.39
C ASN A 58 9.62 -27.19 -41.48
N ASP A 59 9.52 -26.64 -42.69
CA ASP A 59 9.68 -25.21 -43.00
C ASP A 59 8.32 -24.57 -43.30
N TYR A 60 7.46 -24.47 -42.28
CA TYR A 60 6.13 -23.85 -42.43
C TYR A 60 6.25 -22.31 -42.52
N PRO A 61 5.62 -21.65 -43.50
CA PRO A 61 5.68 -20.21 -43.63
C PRO A 61 4.91 -19.55 -42.49
N HIS A 62 5.64 -18.82 -41.66
CA HIS A 62 5.12 -18.14 -40.48
C HIS A 62 5.53 -16.66 -40.53
N GLY A 63 4.66 -15.80 -40.00
CA GLY A 63 4.99 -14.39 -39.86
C GLY A 63 5.96 -14.16 -38.71
N ALA A 64 6.68 -13.04 -38.76
CA ALA A 64 7.62 -12.67 -37.71
C ALA A 64 6.95 -11.98 -36.52
N ALA A 65 7.59 -12.07 -35.36
CA ALA A 65 7.18 -11.37 -34.15
C ALA A 65 7.26 -9.85 -34.33
N GLY A 66 6.29 -9.12 -33.78
CA GLY A 66 6.37 -7.66 -33.67
C GLY A 66 7.33 -7.23 -32.56
N GLY A 67 7.77 -5.98 -32.62
CA GLY A 67 8.67 -5.39 -31.63
C GLY A 67 8.00 -5.16 -30.28
N GLY A 68 8.79 -5.25 -29.20
CA GLY A 68 8.32 -5.04 -27.82
C GLY A 68 8.07 -3.58 -27.44
N ILE A 69 7.87 -3.31 -26.16
CA ILE A 69 7.77 -1.96 -25.60
C ILE A 69 8.97 -1.70 -24.68
N ILE A 70 9.57 -0.51 -24.79
CA ILE A 70 10.57 0.02 -23.87
C ILE A 70 10.02 1.32 -23.28
N LEU A 71 9.84 1.38 -21.95
CA LEU A 71 9.45 2.59 -21.22
C LEU A 71 10.55 2.94 -20.21
N ILE A 72 11.18 4.10 -20.39
CA ILE A 72 12.17 4.65 -19.46
C ILE A 72 11.68 6.00 -18.97
N ARG A 73 11.53 6.16 -17.66
CA ARG A 73 11.18 7.42 -17.01
C ARG A 73 12.16 7.61 -15.85
N ALA A 74 12.99 8.65 -15.91
CA ALA A 74 14.09 8.83 -14.98
C ALA A 74 14.45 10.31 -14.80
N ARG A 75 14.98 10.68 -13.62
CA ARG A 75 15.38 12.07 -13.35
C ARG A 75 16.51 12.50 -14.26
N GLN A 76 17.48 11.61 -14.39
CA GLN A 76 18.65 11.80 -15.23
C GLN A 76 19.03 10.47 -15.87
N ILE A 77 19.48 10.53 -17.12
CA ILE A 77 20.20 9.43 -17.78
C ILE A 77 21.62 9.93 -18.03
N THR A 78 22.60 9.26 -17.42
CA THR A 78 24.02 9.58 -17.62
C THR A 78 24.62 8.58 -18.58
N ILE A 79 24.97 9.03 -19.78
CA ILE A 79 25.70 8.22 -20.77
C ILE A 79 27.17 8.70 -20.76
N PRO A 80 28.13 7.87 -20.34
CA PRO A 80 29.55 8.23 -20.34
C PRO A 80 30.01 8.75 -21.71
N SER A 81 30.94 9.71 -21.71
CA SER A 81 31.41 10.40 -22.92
C SER A 81 32.08 9.48 -23.97
N ASN A 82 32.48 8.27 -23.58
CA ASN A 82 33.05 7.22 -24.42
C ASN A 82 32.04 6.12 -24.83
N SER A 83 30.75 6.27 -24.51
CA SER A 83 29.72 5.25 -24.68
C SER A 83 28.46 5.78 -25.38
N SER A 84 27.59 4.89 -25.86
CA SER A 84 26.27 5.21 -26.41
C SER A 84 25.22 4.25 -25.87
N LEU A 85 23.95 4.67 -25.85
CA LEU A 85 22.82 3.85 -25.42
C LEU A 85 21.88 3.60 -26.60
N THR A 86 21.59 2.33 -26.89
CA THR A 86 20.66 1.94 -27.96
C THR A 86 19.39 1.32 -27.38
N LEU A 87 18.24 1.91 -27.68
CA LEU A 87 16.92 1.36 -27.39
C LEU A 87 16.31 0.84 -28.68
N SER A 88 16.08 -0.46 -28.78
CA SER A 88 15.52 -1.10 -29.98
C SER A 88 14.25 -1.87 -29.67
N ALA A 89 13.16 -1.43 -30.28
CA ALA A 89 11.88 -2.11 -30.32
C ALA A 89 11.57 -2.57 -31.75
N ASN A 90 12.56 -3.05 -32.49
CA ASN A 90 12.37 -3.42 -33.90
C ASN A 90 11.54 -4.71 -34.04
N GLY A 91 10.71 -4.77 -35.07
CA GLY A 91 9.99 -5.97 -35.48
C GLY A 91 10.89 -6.99 -36.16
N GLY A 92 10.55 -8.26 -36.02
CA GLY A 92 11.30 -9.36 -36.63
C GLY A 92 11.11 -9.43 -38.14
N THR A 93 12.16 -9.84 -38.84
CA THR A 93 12.11 -10.21 -40.26
C THR A 93 11.60 -11.63 -40.40
N ALA A 94 10.64 -11.86 -41.29
CA ALA A 94 10.12 -13.19 -41.55
C ALA A 94 11.17 -14.05 -42.27
N PRO A 95 11.35 -15.32 -41.86
CA PRO A 95 12.32 -16.20 -42.48
C PRO A 95 11.87 -16.54 -43.90
N ARG A 96 12.84 -16.78 -44.79
CA ARG A 96 12.54 -17.21 -46.16
C ARG A 96 11.72 -18.49 -46.15
N SER A 97 10.80 -18.60 -47.09
CA SER A 97 9.91 -19.75 -47.23
C SER A 97 10.27 -20.53 -48.49
N THR A 98 10.41 -21.85 -48.38
CA THR A 98 10.49 -22.76 -49.54
C THR A 98 9.13 -23.32 -49.96
N GLN A 99 8.04 -22.74 -49.44
CA GLN A 99 6.67 -23.23 -49.59
C GLN A 99 5.81 -22.29 -50.45
N ASP A 100 4.50 -22.56 -50.49
CA ASP A 100 3.54 -21.92 -51.40
C ASP A 100 3.30 -20.40 -51.16
N GLY A 101 3.95 -19.81 -50.16
CA GLY A 101 3.92 -18.38 -49.88
C GLY A 101 4.86 -17.96 -48.74
N GLY A 102 5.10 -16.65 -48.61
CA GLY A 102 5.98 -16.06 -47.59
C GLY A 102 5.21 -15.39 -46.44
N GLY A 103 5.68 -15.59 -45.20
CA GLY A 103 5.14 -14.91 -44.02
C GLY A 103 5.46 -13.40 -43.99
N GLY A 104 4.60 -12.60 -43.36
CA GLY A 104 4.79 -11.15 -43.23
C GLY A 104 5.79 -10.76 -42.14
N GLY A 105 6.43 -9.59 -42.29
CA GLY A 105 7.31 -9.01 -41.28
C GLY A 105 6.53 -8.48 -40.07
N GLY A 106 7.14 -8.52 -38.89
CA GLY A 106 6.57 -7.93 -37.67
C GLY A 106 6.72 -6.42 -37.66
N ALA A 107 5.75 -5.70 -37.09
CA ALA A 107 5.85 -4.25 -36.95
C ALA A 107 6.89 -3.85 -35.89
N GLY A 108 7.44 -2.64 -36.00
CA GLY A 108 8.15 -2.00 -34.90
C GLY A 108 7.23 -1.78 -33.70
N GLY A 109 7.76 -1.92 -32.49
CA GLY A 109 7.08 -1.70 -31.22
C GLY A 109 7.14 -0.24 -30.78
N THR A 110 7.23 0.01 -29.46
CA THR A 110 7.27 1.38 -28.92
C THR A 110 8.49 1.62 -28.05
N VAL A 111 9.15 2.76 -28.22
CA VAL A 111 10.15 3.31 -27.29
C VAL A 111 9.61 4.62 -26.72
N LEU A 112 9.50 4.71 -25.40
CA LEU A 112 9.22 5.95 -24.67
C LEU A 112 10.37 6.21 -23.70
N CYS A 113 11.03 7.36 -23.82
CA CYS A 113 12.11 7.77 -22.91
C CYS A 113 11.89 9.20 -22.41
N ALA A 114 11.61 9.34 -21.12
CA ALA A 114 11.33 10.60 -20.45
C ALA A 114 12.42 10.90 -19.41
N THR A 115 13.10 12.03 -19.58
CA THR A 115 14.14 12.53 -18.69
C THR A 115 13.99 14.01 -18.40
N CYS A 116 14.34 14.42 -17.20
CA CYS A 116 14.24 15.81 -16.74
C CYS A 116 15.43 16.68 -17.16
N THR A 117 16.60 16.06 -17.35
CA THR A 117 17.82 16.78 -17.68
C THR A 117 17.90 17.11 -19.17
N VAL A 118 18.01 18.39 -19.49
CA VAL A 118 18.25 18.88 -20.86
C VAL A 118 19.55 18.28 -21.40
N GLY A 119 19.49 17.63 -22.57
CA GLY A 119 20.66 17.06 -23.24
C GLY A 119 21.03 15.63 -22.83
N ALA A 120 20.34 15.01 -21.87
CA ALA A 120 20.61 13.64 -21.42
C ALA A 120 20.49 12.58 -22.54
N LEU A 121 19.70 12.86 -23.57
CA LEU A 121 19.44 11.92 -24.66
C LEU A 121 20.38 12.10 -25.87
N THR A 122 21.29 13.09 -25.87
CA THR A 122 22.15 13.42 -27.04
C THR A 122 23.08 12.28 -27.50
N ARG A 123 23.23 11.22 -26.70
CA ARG A 123 24.02 10.00 -27.01
C ARG A 123 23.16 8.73 -27.08
N LEU A 124 21.84 8.90 -27.11
CA LEU A 124 20.83 7.85 -27.23
C LEU A 124 20.47 7.61 -28.70
N THR A 125 20.45 6.36 -29.14
CA THR A 125 19.86 5.93 -30.40
C THR A 125 18.59 5.14 -30.11
N ALA A 126 17.47 5.53 -30.70
CA ALA A 126 16.18 4.84 -30.53
C ALA A 126 15.65 4.32 -31.86
N SER A 127 15.29 3.03 -31.93
CA SER A 127 14.73 2.42 -33.15
C SER A 127 13.47 1.61 -32.86
N ALA A 128 12.47 1.76 -33.71
CA ALA A 128 11.30 0.90 -33.77
C ALA A 128 10.97 0.62 -35.24
N THR A 129 11.84 -0.12 -35.93
CA THR A 129 11.68 -0.41 -37.36
C THR A 129 10.82 -1.65 -37.59
N GLY A 130 10.01 -1.65 -38.65
CA GLY A 130 9.32 -2.86 -39.11
C GLY A 130 10.30 -3.86 -39.73
N GLY A 131 10.08 -5.15 -39.52
CA GLY A 131 10.87 -6.22 -40.12
C GLY A 131 10.44 -6.52 -41.56
N ALA A 132 11.34 -7.13 -42.34
CA ALA A 132 11.04 -7.45 -43.73
C ALA A 132 10.11 -8.67 -43.85
N GLY A 133 9.29 -8.69 -44.91
CA GLY A 133 8.51 -9.86 -45.30
C GLY A 133 9.41 -10.97 -45.87
N ALA A 134 8.94 -12.22 -45.78
CA ALA A 134 9.70 -13.37 -46.24
C ALA A 134 9.82 -13.40 -47.77
N ASP A 135 11.02 -13.68 -48.27
CA ASP A 135 11.20 -14.11 -49.65
C ASP A 135 10.61 -15.53 -49.83
N THR A 136 10.01 -15.81 -50.98
CA THR A 136 9.70 -17.19 -51.40
C THR A 136 10.83 -17.72 -52.27
N LEU A 137 11.24 -18.97 -52.05
CA LEU A 137 12.31 -19.66 -52.76
C LEU A 137 11.79 -21.00 -53.29
N TRP A 138 11.19 -20.98 -54.48
CA TRP A 138 10.68 -22.19 -55.11
C TRP A 138 11.76 -22.88 -55.97
N PRO A 139 11.89 -24.22 -55.96
CA PRO A 139 12.79 -24.93 -56.86
C PRO A 139 12.31 -24.82 -58.31
N THR A 140 13.21 -24.61 -59.28
CA THR A 140 12.84 -24.64 -60.70
C THR A 140 12.40 -26.04 -61.14
N GLY A 141 11.08 -26.24 -61.31
CA GLY A 141 10.51 -27.39 -62.00
C GLY A 141 10.23 -27.07 -63.48
N ASN A 142 10.72 -27.90 -64.41
CA ASN A 142 10.38 -27.90 -65.84
C ASN A 142 10.62 -26.63 -66.69
N GLY A 143 11.44 -25.67 -66.24
CA GLY A 143 11.97 -24.60 -67.10
C GLY A 143 11.10 -23.36 -67.25
N THR A 144 10.00 -23.23 -66.51
CA THR A 144 9.21 -21.99 -66.37
C THR A 144 9.34 -21.43 -64.95
N PRO A 145 9.53 -20.10 -64.74
CA PRO A 145 9.58 -19.52 -63.41
C PRO A 145 8.26 -19.73 -62.66
N ASP A 146 8.31 -20.41 -61.52
CA ASP A 146 7.16 -20.81 -60.72
C ASP A 146 7.10 -19.94 -59.44
N MET A 147 6.43 -18.80 -59.55
CA MET A 147 6.50 -17.72 -58.54
C MET A 147 5.33 -17.78 -57.56
N HIS A 148 5.65 -17.66 -56.26
CA HIS A 148 4.71 -17.61 -55.15
C HIS A 148 4.78 -16.27 -54.41
N GLY A 149 3.64 -15.84 -53.85
CA GLY A 149 3.51 -14.55 -53.17
C GLY A 149 4.41 -14.42 -51.94
N PRO A 150 5.32 -13.42 -51.89
CA PRO A 150 6.16 -13.17 -50.73
C PRO A 150 5.43 -12.42 -49.61
N GLY A 151 6.08 -12.28 -48.47
CA GLY A 151 5.55 -11.56 -47.33
C GLY A 151 5.50 -10.04 -47.53
N GLY A 152 4.49 -9.39 -46.95
CA GLY A 152 4.47 -7.92 -46.79
C GLY A 152 5.37 -7.47 -45.64
N GLY A 153 6.01 -6.30 -45.78
CA GLY A 153 6.87 -5.75 -44.71
C GLY A 153 6.07 -5.23 -43.51
N GLY A 154 6.62 -5.30 -42.30
CA GLY A 154 5.96 -4.78 -41.09
C GLY A 154 5.94 -3.25 -41.06
N GLY A 155 4.93 -2.64 -40.42
CA GLY A 155 4.89 -1.19 -40.20
C GLY A 155 6.00 -0.71 -39.26
N GLY A 156 6.51 0.50 -39.44
CA GLY A 156 7.43 1.13 -38.49
C GLY A 156 6.69 1.54 -37.22
N GLY A 157 7.29 1.36 -36.05
CA GLY A 157 6.71 1.58 -34.73
C GLY A 157 6.81 3.02 -34.23
N VAL A 158 6.90 3.19 -32.91
CA VAL A 158 6.69 4.47 -32.23
C VAL A 158 7.90 4.82 -31.38
N VAL A 159 8.39 6.06 -31.47
CA VAL A 159 9.49 6.57 -30.61
C VAL A 159 9.11 7.94 -30.02
N LEU A 160 8.91 8.00 -28.71
CA LEU A 160 8.53 9.22 -27.98
C LEU A 160 9.62 9.58 -26.97
N LEU A 161 10.20 10.77 -27.07
CA LEU A 161 11.34 11.19 -26.25
C LEU A 161 11.10 12.57 -25.63
N SER A 162 11.55 12.80 -24.39
CA SER A 162 11.44 14.13 -23.75
C SER A 162 12.51 15.13 -24.20
N GLY A 163 13.50 14.69 -24.99
CA GLY A 163 14.60 15.51 -25.47
C GLY A 163 15.26 14.91 -26.70
N ALA A 164 16.07 15.71 -27.40
CA ALA A 164 16.67 15.32 -28.67
C ALA A 164 17.66 14.15 -28.50
N PRO A 165 17.46 13.03 -29.23
CA PRO A 165 18.38 11.90 -29.22
C PRO A 165 19.59 12.12 -30.15
N ALA A 166 20.56 11.20 -30.13
CA ALA A 166 21.58 11.10 -31.18
C ALA A 166 20.97 10.69 -32.52
N SER A 167 20.04 9.73 -32.53
CA SER A 167 19.29 9.35 -33.74
C SER A 167 17.98 8.62 -33.40
N THR A 168 16.99 8.72 -34.31
CA THR A 168 15.73 7.96 -34.26
C THR A 168 15.40 7.30 -35.58
N THR A 169 14.95 6.03 -35.55
CA THR A 169 14.54 5.31 -36.77
C THR A 169 13.21 4.58 -36.56
N VAL A 170 12.20 4.95 -37.33
CA VAL A 170 10.85 4.34 -37.31
C VAL A 170 10.42 3.87 -38.71
N THR A 171 11.33 3.36 -39.52
CA THR A 171 11.04 2.94 -40.90
C THR A 171 10.18 1.68 -40.94
N GLY A 172 9.31 1.56 -41.94
CA GLY A 172 8.65 0.30 -42.26
C GLY A 172 9.62 -0.72 -42.86
N GLY A 173 9.28 -2.00 -42.75
CA GLY A 173 10.04 -3.10 -43.31
C GLY A 173 9.80 -3.27 -44.81
N ALA A 174 10.79 -3.83 -45.51
CA ALA A 174 10.70 -4.11 -46.94
C ALA A 174 9.72 -5.27 -47.23
N ALA A 175 9.14 -5.27 -48.43
CA ALA A 175 8.44 -6.44 -48.95
C ALA A 175 9.44 -7.56 -49.27
N GLY A 176 9.03 -8.82 -49.12
CA GLY A 176 9.81 -9.95 -49.59
C GLY A 176 9.79 -10.07 -51.11
N HIS A 177 10.70 -10.88 -51.66
CA HIS A 177 10.80 -11.16 -53.09
C HIS A 177 10.29 -12.56 -53.44
N ALA A 178 9.60 -12.69 -54.57
CA ALA A 178 9.29 -13.99 -55.16
C ALA A 178 10.49 -14.51 -55.96
N ARG A 179 10.99 -15.71 -55.65
CA ARG A 179 12.10 -16.31 -56.41
C ARG A 179 11.81 -17.75 -56.79
N SER A 180 12.27 -18.13 -57.98
CA SER A 180 12.20 -19.48 -58.52
C SER A 180 13.55 -19.84 -59.15
N GLY A 181 14.32 -20.72 -58.52
CA GLY A 181 15.72 -20.99 -58.89
C GLY A 181 16.56 -19.70 -58.91
N ASN A 182 17.16 -19.36 -60.06
CA ASN A 182 17.94 -18.12 -60.24
C ASN A 182 17.10 -16.90 -60.69
N ALA A 183 15.79 -17.05 -60.90
CA ALA A 183 14.93 -15.95 -61.35
C ALA A 183 14.36 -15.15 -60.15
N ASP A 184 14.44 -13.81 -60.21
CA ASP A 184 13.83 -12.88 -59.27
C ASP A 184 12.57 -12.26 -59.88
N GLY A 185 11.41 -12.58 -59.31
CA GLY A 185 10.09 -12.06 -59.69
C GLY A 185 9.76 -10.71 -59.06
N GLY A 186 10.70 -10.10 -58.33
CA GLY A 186 10.47 -8.88 -57.56
C GLY A 186 9.49 -9.11 -56.43
N VAL A 187 8.81 -8.05 -55.98
CA VAL A 187 7.89 -8.11 -54.83
C VAL A 187 6.58 -8.84 -55.09
N TYR A 188 6.28 -9.19 -56.35
CA TYR A 188 5.11 -10.00 -56.75
C TYR A 188 3.79 -9.52 -56.11
N GLY A 189 3.55 -8.19 -56.12
CA GLY A 189 2.37 -7.56 -55.53
C GLY A 189 2.43 -7.26 -54.03
N ALA A 190 3.45 -7.75 -53.32
CA ALA A 190 3.68 -7.40 -51.92
C ALA A 190 4.11 -5.94 -51.77
N THR A 191 3.81 -5.33 -50.63
CA THR A 191 4.19 -3.94 -50.34
C THR A 191 5.04 -3.86 -49.08
N ALA A 192 5.89 -2.84 -49.02
CA ALA A 192 6.59 -2.46 -47.80
C ALA A 192 5.57 -1.95 -46.76
N GLY A 193 5.96 -2.01 -45.48
CA GLY A 193 5.24 -1.30 -44.43
C GLY A 193 5.49 0.21 -44.52
N SER A 194 4.57 1.00 -43.98
CA SER A 194 4.74 2.45 -43.86
C SER A 194 5.63 2.79 -42.67
N ALA A 195 6.28 3.95 -42.71
CA ALA A 195 7.00 4.49 -41.56
C ALA A 195 6.04 4.77 -40.39
N GLY A 196 6.58 4.68 -39.18
CA GLY A 196 5.90 4.96 -37.94
C GLY A 196 6.05 6.40 -37.48
N VAL A 197 5.89 6.61 -36.17
CA VAL A 197 5.81 7.94 -35.57
C VAL A 197 7.00 8.15 -34.64
N SER A 198 7.72 9.25 -34.83
CA SER A 198 8.66 9.74 -33.82
C SER A 198 8.31 11.15 -33.37
N SER A 199 8.44 11.43 -32.08
CA SER A 199 8.22 12.75 -31.51
C SER A 199 9.23 13.03 -30.40
N THR A 200 9.70 14.28 -30.35
CA THR A 200 10.49 14.82 -29.25
C THR A 200 9.70 15.98 -28.66
N SER A 201 9.16 15.80 -27.46
CA SER A 201 8.38 16.84 -26.76
C SER A 201 8.56 16.74 -25.25
N THR A 202 8.63 17.88 -24.57
CA THR A 202 8.58 17.95 -23.11
C THR A 202 7.25 17.42 -22.55
N ASP A 203 6.18 17.39 -23.35
CA ASP A 203 4.88 16.84 -22.97
C ASP A 203 4.93 15.33 -22.67
N VAL A 204 5.98 14.64 -23.11
CA VAL A 204 6.24 13.24 -22.73
C VAL A 204 6.43 13.10 -21.21
N LEU A 205 6.91 14.15 -20.53
CA LEU A 205 6.99 14.19 -19.06
C LEU A 205 5.59 14.16 -18.41
N ALA A 206 4.59 14.73 -19.07
CA ALA A 206 3.20 14.77 -18.60
C ALA A 206 2.40 13.49 -18.94
N SER A 207 3.03 12.48 -19.55
CA SER A 207 2.37 11.21 -19.85
C SER A 207 2.05 10.42 -18.55
N PRO A 208 0.93 9.69 -18.45
CA PRO A 208 0.64 8.85 -17.29
C PRO A 208 1.69 7.75 -17.07
N GLY A 209 2.00 7.41 -15.81
CA GLY A 209 2.98 6.39 -15.42
C GLY A 209 3.89 6.88 -14.28
N ALA A 210 4.96 6.14 -13.95
CA ALA A 210 5.92 6.54 -12.91
C ALA A 210 6.58 7.90 -13.20
N ASP A 211 6.59 8.82 -12.25
CA ASP A 211 7.19 10.16 -12.41
C ASP A 211 8.70 10.05 -12.67
N PRO A 212 9.25 10.85 -13.61
CA PRO A 212 10.68 10.92 -13.82
C PRO A 212 11.44 11.61 -12.68
N GLY A 213 10.83 12.02 -11.56
CA GLY A 213 11.49 12.63 -10.40
C GLY A 213 11.84 14.12 -10.57
N CYS A 214 11.14 14.84 -11.45
CA CYS A 214 11.27 16.30 -11.63
C CYS A 214 9.95 17.06 -11.72
N GLY A 215 8.82 16.39 -11.52
CA GLY A 215 7.59 17.12 -11.18
C GLY A 215 7.83 17.96 -9.93
N CYS A 216 7.23 19.15 -9.85
CA CYS A 216 7.16 19.88 -8.58
C CYS A 216 6.37 19.01 -7.61
N VAL A 217 7.06 18.36 -6.68
CA VAL A 217 6.35 17.40 -5.82
C VAL A 217 5.48 18.18 -4.86
N PRO A 218 4.20 17.82 -4.75
CA PRO A 218 3.32 18.34 -3.73
C PRO A 218 3.92 18.11 -2.33
N THR A 219 3.94 19.16 -1.52
CA THR A 219 4.79 19.39 -0.32
C THR A 219 5.03 18.19 0.60
N ALA A 220 6.30 17.90 0.89
CA ALA A 220 6.74 16.83 1.81
C ALA A 220 6.73 17.25 3.29
N VAL A 221 6.90 18.54 3.60
CA VAL A 221 6.58 19.12 4.93
C VAL A 221 5.66 20.33 4.79
N VAL A 222 4.78 20.51 5.78
CA VAL A 222 4.03 21.76 5.97
C VAL A 222 4.54 22.41 7.25
N VAL A 223 5.35 23.46 7.13
CA VAL A 223 5.88 24.22 8.27
C VAL A 223 4.80 25.18 8.77
N SER A 224 4.23 24.88 9.93
CA SER A 224 3.08 25.60 10.50
C SER A 224 3.45 26.81 11.35
N SER A 225 4.63 26.78 11.97
CA SER A 225 5.14 27.88 12.77
C SER A 225 6.66 27.91 12.73
N PHE A 226 7.22 29.10 12.92
CA PHE A 226 8.66 29.32 12.99
C PHE A 226 8.94 30.52 13.90
N GLU A 227 9.59 30.28 15.03
CA GLU A 227 9.83 31.27 16.08
C GLU A 227 11.25 31.16 16.64
N ALA A 228 11.71 32.21 17.32
CA ALA A 228 12.99 32.19 18.03
C ALA A 228 12.86 32.84 19.41
N LEU A 229 13.40 32.16 20.42
CA LEU A 229 13.36 32.57 21.83
C LEU A 229 14.76 32.81 22.37
N ALA A 230 14.88 33.74 23.33
CA ALA A 230 16.15 34.00 24.00
C ALA A 230 16.59 32.79 24.84
N ALA A 231 17.87 32.43 24.77
CA ALA A 231 18.46 31.33 25.53
C ALA A 231 19.76 31.76 26.22
N SER A 232 20.20 30.98 27.20
CA SER A 232 21.44 31.27 27.95
C SER A 232 22.71 31.19 27.09
N ARG A 233 22.61 30.54 25.91
CA ARG A 233 23.68 30.36 24.93
C ARG A 233 23.18 30.68 23.51
N GLY A 234 22.78 31.93 23.24
CA GLY A 234 22.29 32.34 21.93
C GLY A 234 20.76 32.31 21.83
N ALA A 235 20.22 31.85 20.70
CA ALA A 235 18.77 31.77 20.48
C ALA A 235 18.31 30.32 20.31
N VAL A 236 17.14 29.97 20.88
CA VAL A 236 16.45 28.71 20.58
C VAL A 236 15.50 28.98 19.41
N VAL A 237 15.79 28.38 18.26
CA VAL A 237 14.90 28.40 17.10
C VAL A 237 13.96 27.21 17.21
N GLU A 238 12.67 27.48 17.12
CA GLU A 238 11.60 26.49 17.15
C GLU A 238 10.84 26.53 15.83
N TRP A 239 10.59 25.37 15.24
CA TRP A 239 9.63 25.24 14.15
C TRP A 239 8.70 24.06 14.39
N GLU A 240 7.49 24.20 13.89
CA GLU A 240 6.47 23.17 13.93
C GLU A 240 6.14 22.71 12.51
N THR A 241 5.91 21.41 12.37
CA THR A 241 5.39 20.79 11.16
C THR A 241 3.99 20.27 11.41
N ALA A 242 3.06 20.58 10.51
CA ALA A 242 1.67 20.09 10.52
C ALA A 242 1.50 18.77 9.73
N SER A 243 2.52 18.40 8.97
CA SER A 243 2.62 17.12 8.30
C SER A 243 4.05 16.89 7.83
N GLU A 244 4.47 15.62 7.81
CA GLU A 244 5.75 15.19 7.25
C GLU A 244 5.54 13.92 6.42
N ALA A 245 6.17 13.86 5.25
CA ALA A 245 6.08 12.72 4.35
C ALA A 245 7.40 12.50 3.62
N GLY A 246 8.15 11.48 4.05
CA GLY A 246 9.39 11.07 3.40
C GLY A 246 10.58 11.96 3.77
N THR A 247 10.45 12.81 4.77
CA THR A 247 11.51 13.67 5.29
C THR A 247 12.59 12.85 5.99
N ALA A 248 13.85 13.11 5.65
CA ALA A 248 15.02 12.57 6.34
C ALA A 248 15.45 13.50 7.48
N GLY A 249 15.41 14.80 7.25
CA GLY A 249 15.74 15.79 8.26
C GLY A 249 15.77 17.22 7.73
N PHE A 250 16.34 18.10 8.53
CA PHE A 250 16.37 19.54 8.26
C PHE A 250 17.78 20.11 8.36
N VAL A 251 18.03 21.14 7.55
CA VAL A 251 19.20 22.01 7.66
C VAL A 251 18.70 23.42 7.94
N LEU A 252 19.06 23.96 9.10
CA LEU A 252 18.79 25.35 9.45
C LEU A 252 19.99 26.25 9.14
N GLU A 253 19.73 27.34 8.42
CA GLU A 253 20.70 28.38 8.09
C GLU A 253 20.21 29.74 8.57
N ARG A 254 21.13 30.60 9.00
CA ARG A 254 20.88 32.00 9.34
C ARG A 254 21.55 32.93 8.33
N GLN A 255 20.92 34.05 8.02
CA GLN A 255 21.53 35.10 7.22
C GLN A 255 22.47 35.97 8.10
N ASP A 256 23.74 36.07 7.71
CA ASP A 256 24.73 36.92 8.39
C ASP A 256 25.03 38.16 7.50
N GLY A 257 24.42 39.31 7.84
CA GLY A 257 24.57 40.56 7.07
C GLY A 257 23.98 40.49 5.66
N SER A 258 24.48 41.29 4.72
CA SER A 258 23.87 41.45 3.39
C SER A 258 24.32 40.43 2.31
N ALA A 259 25.08 39.37 2.64
CA ALA A 259 25.74 38.57 1.59
C ALA A 259 25.88 37.05 1.78
N GLY A 260 25.32 36.39 2.80
CA GLY A 260 25.38 34.92 2.85
C GLY A 260 24.50 34.21 3.88
N TRP A 261 24.08 33.00 3.54
CA TRP A 261 23.49 32.01 4.44
C TRP A 261 24.59 31.20 5.13
N ARG A 262 24.45 30.98 6.43
CA ARG A 262 25.36 30.14 7.22
C ARG A 262 24.60 29.08 7.98
N GLU A 263 24.98 27.82 7.84
CA GLU A 263 24.49 26.72 8.66
C GLU A 263 24.87 26.97 10.14
N VAL A 264 23.88 26.86 11.03
CA VAL A 264 24.06 27.14 12.47
C VAL A 264 24.26 25.88 13.32
N HIS A 265 24.33 24.73 12.67
CA HIS A 265 24.57 23.42 13.29
C HIS A 265 25.51 22.60 12.39
N THR A 266 25.69 21.32 12.70
CA THR A 266 26.53 20.42 11.90
C THR A 266 25.78 19.13 11.60
N GLY A 267 25.72 18.76 10.33
CA GLY A 267 25.09 17.51 9.91
C GLY A 267 23.61 17.70 9.62
N LEU A 268 22.88 16.61 9.41
CA LEU A 268 21.45 16.67 9.16
C LEU A 268 20.70 16.57 10.49
N LEU A 269 19.79 17.50 10.79
CA LEU A 269 18.92 17.42 11.96
C LEU A 269 17.83 16.37 11.70
N PRO A 270 17.84 15.20 12.36
CA PRO A 270 16.95 14.11 11.98
C PRO A 270 15.47 14.49 12.17
N ALA A 271 14.65 14.19 11.16
CA ALA A 271 13.20 14.28 11.29
C ALA A 271 12.66 13.15 12.18
N LEU A 272 11.39 13.28 12.57
CA LEU A 272 10.71 12.23 13.31
C LEU A 272 10.45 11.01 12.40
N PRO A 273 10.73 9.77 12.85
CA PRO A 273 10.54 8.58 12.04
C PRO A 273 9.06 8.34 11.72
N GLU A 274 8.67 8.60 10.47
CA GLU A 274 7.35 8.22 9.92
C GLU A 274 6.15 8.81 10.67
N VAL A 275 6.35 10.00 11.26
CA VAL A 275 5.33 10.75 11.99
C VAL A 275 4.59 11.65 11.01
N ALA A 276 3.62 11.07 10.31
CA ALA A 276 2.85 11.74 9.27
C ALA A 276 2.17 13.04 9.71
N GLN A 277 1.75 13.11 10.97
CA GLN A 277 1.08 14.27 11.56
C GLN A 277 2.04 15.43 11.89
N GLY A 278 3.36 15.23 11.77
CA GLY A 278 4.38 16.22 12.11
C GLY A 278 4.67 16.35 13.60
N GLY A 279 5.40 17.40 13.95
CA GLY A 279 5.85 17.65 15.32
C GLY A 279 6.57 18.98 15.49
N THR A 280 7.15 19.16 16.68
CA THR A 280 7.90 20.36 17.06
C THR A 280 9.39 20.05 17.12
N TYR A 281 10.20 20.97 16.61
CA TYR A 281 11.65 20.88 16.60
C TYR A 281 12.24 22.11 17.27
N ARG A 282 13.31 21.92 18.03
CA ARG A 282 14.05 22.99 18.69
C ARG A 282 15.54 22.82 18.46
N LEU A 283 16.19 23.90 18.05
CA LEU A 283 17.63 23.98 17.86
C LEU A 283 18.19 25.20 18.60
N VAL A 284 19.27 25.02 19.34
CA VAL A 284 20.04 26.13 19.92
C VAL A 284 21.02 26.66 18.87
N ASP A 285 20.77 27.85 18.35
CA ASP A 285 21.73 28.63 17.60
C ASP A 285 22.68 29.36 18.57
N GLU A 286 23.75 28.65 18.96
CA GLU A 286 24.79 29.17 19.88
C GLU A 286 25.54 30.38 19.34
N THR A 287 25.40 30.64 18.05
CA THR A 287 26.10 31.69 17.33
C THR A 287 25.23 32.91 17.04
N ALA A 288 23.99 32.92 17.51
CA ALA A 288 23.07 34.05 17.38
C ALA A 288 23.62 35.26 18.13
N PRO A 289 23.64 36.46 17.53
CA PRO A 289 24.10 37.66 18.20
C PRO A 289 23.17 37.97 19.38
N ALA A 290 23.72 37.96 20.60
CA ALA A 290 22.96 38.34 21.79
C ALA A 290 22.60 39.84 21.73
N ALA A 291 21.35 40.18 22.10
CA ALA A 291 20.88 41.56 22.24
C ALA A 291 20.96 42.40 20.94
N SER A 292 20.42 41.88 19.84
CA SER A 292 20.18 42.64 18.60
C SER A 292 18.77 43.24 18.58
N ASP A 293 18.64 44.53 18.23
CA ASP A 293 17.35 45.19 17.95
C ASP A 293 16.77 44.78 16.58
N SER A 294 17.58 44.19 15.71
CA SER A 294 17.15 43.67 14.41
C SER A 294 16.70 42.22 14.51
N PRO A 295 15.61 41.84 13.81
CA PRO A 295 15.17 40.45 13.76
C PRO A 295 16.21 39.56 13.08
N LEU A 296 16.24 38.30 13.50
CA LEU A 296 17.08 37.27 12.89
C LEU A 296 16.34 36.70 11.68
N VAL A 297 17.08 36.43 10.60
CA VAL A 297 16.52 35.85 9.38
C VAL A 297 17.05 34.45 9.20
N TYR A 298 16.14 33.47 9.18
CA TYR A 298 16.46 32.05 9.02
C TYR A 298 15.87 31.47 7.73
N ARG A 299 16.49 30.41 7.24
CA ARG A 299 15.97 29.55 6.18
C ARG A 299 16.05 28.11 6.64
N LEU A 300 14.96 27.38 6.44
CA LEU A 300 14.88 25.96 6.75
C LEU A 300 14.90 25.17 5.45
N THR A 301 15.84 24.24 5.31
CA THR A 301 15.90 23.32 4.17
C THR A 301 15.51 21.94 4.63
N GLU A 302 14.37 21.44 4.17
CA GLU A 302 14.01 20.03 4.26
C GLU A 302 14.92 19.20 3.35
N VAL A 303 15.38 18.07 3.85
CA VAL A 303 16.03 17.03 3.07
C VAL A 303 15.17 15.77 3.14
N GLU A 304 14.69 15.32 1.99
CA GLU A 304 13.92 14.09 1.86
C GLU A 304 14.83 12.86 1.80
N ARG A 305 14.26 11.69 2.07
CA ARG A 305 14.97 10.40 2.00
C ARG A 305 15.53 10.07 0.62
N SER A 306 14.95 10.65 -0.43
CA SER A 306 15.42 10.58 -1.81
C SER A 306 16.62 11.49 -2.10
N GLY A 307 17.07 12.28 -1.11
CA GLY A 307 18.11 13.30 -1.27
C GLY A 307 17.62 14.60 -1.93
N ARG A 308 16.33 14.70 -2.24
CA ARG A 308 15.72 15.95 -2.70
C ARG A 308 15.63 16.95 -1.54
N THR A 309 15.68 18.24 -1.88
CA THR A 309 15.57 19.31 -0.88
C THR A 309 14.45 20.28 -1.23
N LEU A 310 13.81 20.81 -0.19
CA LEU A 310 12.80 21.86 -0.27
C LEU A 310 13.19 22.98 0.70
N GLU A 311 13.19 24.23 0.23
CA GLU A 311 13.55 25.40 1.04
C GLU A 311 12.27 26.11 1.51
N TYR A 312 12.24 26.47 2.79
CA TYR A 312 11.17 27.20 3.45
C TYR A 312 11.71 28.52 4.05
N GLY A 313 10.88 29.55 4.01
CA GLY A 313 11.24 30.92 4.39
C GLY A 313 11.68 31.78 3.18
N PRO A 314 12.46 32.85 3.40
CA PRO A 314 13.11 33.22 4.65
C PRO A 314 12.11 33.61 5.76
N PHE A 315 12.41 33.22 6.99
CA PHE A 315 11.64 33.55 8.19
C PHE A 315 12.34 34.67 8.95
N GLU A 316 11.68 35.81 9.08
CA GLU A 316 12.14 36.94 9.90
C GLU A 316 11.53 36.83 11.31
N VAL A 317 12.36 36.55 12.31
CA VAL A 317 11.92 36.31 13.70
C VAL A 317 12.55 37.31 14.66
N ALA A 318 11.70 37.99 15.44
CA ALA A 318 12.13 38.85 16.52
C ALA A 318 12.39 38.01 17.77
N VAL A 319 13.52 38.24 18.44
CA VAL A 319 13.86 37.57 19.70
C VAL A 319 13.73 38.58 20.83
N ASP A 320 12.82 38.32 21.77
CA ASP A 320 12.73 39.13 22.99
C ASP A 320 13.78 38.70 24.01
N TRP A 321 14.92 39.37 23.99
CA TRP A 321 16.04 39.15 24.91
C TRP A 321 15.78 39.61 26.35
N SER A 322 14.65 40.27 26.63
CA SER A 322 14.29 40.73 27.97
C SER A 322 13.54 39.69 28.81
N HIS A 323 12.98 38.66 28.17
CA HIS A 323 12.34 37.54 28.85
C HIS A 323 13.35 36.58 29.46
N ALA A 324 12.93 35.82 30.48
CA ALA A 324 13.77 34.80 31.10
C ALA A 324 14.23 33.78 30.05
N ALA A 325 15.54 33.57 29.97
CA ALA A 325 16.14 32.66 29.01
C ALA A 325 15.57 31.25 29.15
N VAL A 326 15.18 30.65 28.03
CA VAL A 326 14.77 29.24 28.00
C VAL A 326 15.98 28.38 28.30
N GLU A 327 15.91 27.58 29.37
CA GLU A 327 16.93 26.57 29.65
C GLU A 327 16.66 25.32 28.82
N THR A 328 17.63 24.94 27.98
CA THR A 328 17.63 23.64 27.29
C THR A 328 18.91 22.90 27.61
N THR A 329 18.81 21.60 27.85
CA THR A 329 19.97 20.73 28.11
C THR A 329 20.54 20.11 26.84
N GLU A 330 19.76 20.12 25.75
CA GLU A 330 20.11 19.54 24.46
C GLU A 330 20.24 20.64 23.39
N SER A 331 21.22 20.52 22.50
CA SER A 331 21.40 21.44 21.37
C SER A 331 20.32 21.28 20.31
N PHE A 332 19.79 20.08 20.13
CA PHE A 332 18.67 19.76 19.24
C PHE A 332 17.72 18.76 19.90
N SER A 333 16.42 19.00 19.75
CA SER A 333 15.35 18.09 20.18
C SER A 333 14.18 18.13 19.20
N SER A 334 13.47 17.02 19.10
CA SER A 334 12.25 16.89 18.31
C SER A 334 11.19 16.10 19.08
N ARG A 335 9.92 16.41 18.84
CA ARG A 335 8.79 15.75 19.50
C ARG A 335 7.60 15.68 18.56
N SER A 336 7.00 14.50 18.41
CA SER A 336 5.77 14.34 17.61
C SER A 336 4.58 15.06 18.24
N HIS A 337 3.63 15.47 17.40
CA HIS A 337 2.32 15.88 17.88
C HIS A 337 1.64 14.78 18.68
N PRO A 338 0.82 15.14 19.69
CA PRO A 338 0.22 14.17 20.60
C PRO A 338 -0.73 13.23 19.87
N LEU A 339 -0.66 11.95 20.23
CA LEU A 339 -1.59 10.92 19.79
C LEU A 339 -2.63 10.66 20.88
N VAL A 340 -3.87 10.46 20.48
CA VAL A 340 -5.01 10.19 21.37
C VAL A 340 -5.55 8.80 21.07
N ALA A 341 -5.45 7.89 22.04
CA ALA A 341 -6.01 6.56 21.90
C ALA A 341 -7.53 6.62 21.68
N ALA A 342 -8.03 5.80 20.77
CA ALA A 342 -9.46 5.65 20.54
C ALA A 342 -10.14 5.09 21.81
N PRO A 343 -11.42 5.44 22.06
CA PRO A 343 -12.15 4.88 23.19
C PRO A 343 -12.20 3.35 23.09
N ALA A 344 -11.97 2.67 24.22
CA ALA A 344 -12.14 1.23 24.29
C ALA A 344 -13.61 0.89 24.06
N ILE A 345 -13.91 0.16 22.98
CA ILE A 345 -15.25 -0.33 22.72
C ILE A 345 -15.28 -1.79 23.11
N GLU A 346 -15.97 -2.11 24.20
CA GLU A 346 -16.24 -3.50 24.54
C GLU A 346 -17.06 -4.13 23.41
N ARG A 347 -16.62 -5.29 22.92
CA ARG A 347 -17.44 -6.10 22.01
C ARG A 347 -18.67 -6.53 22.78
N ILE A 348 -19.77 -5.81 22.60
CA ILE A 348 -21.05 -6.16 23.21
C ILE A 348 -21.43 -7.53 22.65
N ALA A 349 -21.52 -8.53 23.53
CA ALA A 349 -22.14 -9.80 23.20
C ALA A 349 -23.57 -9.48 22.76
N THR A 350 -23.91 -9.77 21.51
CA THR A 350 -25.23 -9.44 20.98
C THR A 350 -26.27 -10.26 21.74
N GLU A 351 -27.08 -9.61 22.57
CA GLU A 351 -28.36 -10.16 23.02
C GLU A 351 -29.34 -10.11 21.84
N GLY A 352 -29.17 -11.01 20.87
CA GLY A 352 -29.94 -11.04 19.63
C GLY A 352 -30.58 -12.41 19.36
N ARG A 353 -31.86 -12.53 19.74
CA ARG A 353 -32.86 -13.57 19.36
C ARG A 353 -32.48 -15.04 19.55
N ILE A 354 -32.96 -15.62 20.65
CA ILE A 354 -33.25 -17.05 20.98
C ILE A 354 -33.07 -18.06 19.82
N ARG A 355 -31.84 -18.27 19.35
CA ARG A 355 -31.49 -19.36 18.44
C ARG A 355 -30.22 -20.01 18.97
N LYS A 356 -30.32 -21.33 19.12
CA LYS A 356 -29.21 -22.16 19.57
C LYS A 356 -28.03 -22.01 18.58
N PRO A 357 -26.83 -21.59 19.03
CA PRO A 357 -25.65 -21.46 18.19
C PRO A 357 -25.36 -22.72 17.37
N GLN A 358 -24.99 -22.56 16.11
CA GLN A 358 -24.71 -23.67 15.20
C GLN A 358 -23.22 -24.05 15.17
N ALA A 359 -22.34 -23.14 15.56
CA ALA A 359 -20.90 -23.36 15.63
C ALA A 359 -20.26 -22.47 16.71
N LEU A 360 -18.99 -22.71 17.01
CA LEU A 360 -18.15 -21.79 17.79
C LEU A 360 -17.01 -21.29 16.92
N LYS A 361 -16.80 -19.97 16.94
CA LYS A 361 -15.63 -19.30 16.38
C LYS A 361 -14.55 -19.23 17.46
N LEU A 362 -13.34 -19.67 17.12
CA LEU A 362 -12.22 -19.87 18.03
C LEU A 362 -11.05 -18.98 17.61
N GLY A 363 -10.73 -17.98 18.43
CA GLY A 363 -9.60 -17.06 18.18
C GLY A 363 -8.29 -17.60 18.74
N VAL A 364 -7.27 -17.68 17.89
CA VAL A 364 -5.91 -18.17 18.20
C VAL A 364 -4.88 -17.13 17.78
N ARG A 365 -4.00 -16.71 18.70
CA ARG A 365 -2.96 -15.69 18.43
C ARG A 365 -1.53 -16.23 18.41
N GLU A 366 -1.30 -17.36 19.06
CA GLU A 366 0.03 -17.95 19.20
C GLU A 366 0.01 -19.43 18.82
N ALA A 367 1.14 -19.94 18.37
CA ALA A 367 1.28 -21.37 18.10
C ALA A 367 1.26 -22.17 19.40
N GLY A 368 0.53 -23.29 19.43
CA GLY A 368 0.46 -24.15 20.62
C GLY A 368 -0.72 -25.10 20.62
N ILE A 369 -0.81 -25.92 21.66
CA ILE A 369 -1.98 -26.77 21.90
C ILE A 369 -3.03 -25.95 22.64
N TYR A 370 -4.24 -25.91 22.08
CA TYR A 370 -5.40 -25.26 22.65
C TYR A 370 -6.42 -26.30 23.09
N GLU A 371 -7.02 -26.12 24.27
CA GLU A 371 -8.12 -26.93 24.76
C GLU A 371 -9.40 -26.11 24.88
N LEU A 372 -10.49 -26.66 24.35
CA LEU A 372 -11.83 -26.23 24.72
C LEU A 372 -12.44 -27.27 25.66
N SER A 373 -12.75 -26.85 26.88
CA SER A 373 -13.45 -27.72 27.81
C SER A 373 -14.87 -28.04 27.31
N ALA A 374 -15.34 -29.25 27.62
CA ALA A 374 -16.70 -29.68 27.30
C ALA A 374 -17.76 -28.74 27.92
N ALA A 375 -17.44 -28.11 29.06
CA ALA A 375 -18.29 -27.11 29.70
C ALA A 375 -18.34 -25.80 28.90
N ALA A 376 -17.21 -25.32 28.37
CA ALA A 376 -17.18 -24.14 27.52
C ALA A 376 -17.91 -24.37 26.19
N ILE A 377 -17.75 -25.57 25.60
CA ILE A 377 -18.49 -25.96 24.38
C ILE A 377 -19.99 -26.04 24.68
N ALA A 378 -20.38 -26.65 25.80
CA ALA A 378 -21.78 -26.76 26.22
C ALA A 378 -22.41 -25.38 26.42
N SER A 379 -21.72 -24.48 27.13
CA SER A 379 -22.15 -23.10 27.34
C SER A 379 -22.26 -22.33 26.03
N GLY A 380 -21.25 -22.42 25.16
CA GLY A 380 -21.22 -21.69 23.90
C GLY A 380 -22.26 -22.18 22.88
N LEU A 381 -22.63 -23.46 22.90
CA LEU A 381 -23.62 -24.04 21.98
C LEU A 381 -25.03 -24.13 22.58
N GLY A 382 -25.22 -23.79 23.85
CA GLY A 382 -26.47 -24.07 24.58
C GLY A 382 -26.83 -25.55 24.62
N GLU A 383 -25.82 -26.43 24.71
CA GLU A 383 -25.96 -27.89 24.84
C GLU A 383 -25.78 -28.34 26.30
N THR A 384 -26.22 -29.55 26.65
CA THR A 384 -25.87 -30.12 27.95
C THR A 384 -24.43 -30.61 27.96
N LEU A 385 -23.77 -30.55 29.12
CA LEU A 385 -22.40 -31.05 29.28
C LEU A 385 -22.26 -32.51 28.83
N GLU A 386 -23.24 -33.36 29.15
CA GLU A 386 -23.20 -34.78 28.77
C GLU A 386 -23.40 -34.99 27.27
N SER A 387 -24.26 -34.19 26.61
CA SER A 387 -24.39 -34.23 25.15
C SER A 387 -23.06 -33.88 24.48
N VAL A 388 -22.34 -32.87 24.98
CA VAL A 388 -21.03 -32.49 24.45
C VAL A 388 -19.99 -33.59 24.69
N ARG A 389 -19.91 -34.12 25.91
CA ARG A 389 -19.01 -35.25 26.21
C ARG A 389 -19.28 -36.45 25.31
N SER A 390 -20.56 -36.76 25.05
CA SER A 390 -20.94 -37.80 24.11
C SER A 390 -20.42 -37.51 22.70
N MET A 391 -20.61 -36.28 22.19
CA MET A 391 -20.11 -35.89 20.87
C MET A 391 -18.59 -36.04 20.76
N ILE A 392 -17.85 -35.65 21.81
CA ILE A 392 -16.39 -35.82 21.88
C ILE A 392 -16.03 -37.31 21.84
N ARG A 393 -16.64 -38.15 22.68
CA ARG A 393 -16.36 -39.60 22.70
C ARG A 393 -16.65 -40.30 21.38
N THR A 394 -17.66 -39.85 20.63
CA THR A 394 -18.06 -40.44 19.34
C THR A 394 -17.42 -39.77 18.13
N GLY A 395 -16.50 -38.81 18.31
CA GLY A 395 -15.83 -38.11 17.21
C GLY A 395 -16.76 -37.20 16.38
N GLN A 396 -17.85 -36.72 16.97
CA GLN A 396 -18.87 -35.88 16.32
C GLN A 396 -18.65 -34.38 16.57
N VAL A 397 -17.38 -33.96 16.57
CA VAL A 397 -16.97 -32.55 16.62
C VAL A 397 -16.03 -32.32 15.45
N ARG A 398 -16.32 -31.37 14.57
CA ARG A 398 -15.42 -31.03 13.45
C ARG A 398 -14.77 -29.67 13.72
N ILE A 399 -13.45 -29.60 13.71
CA ILE A 399 -12.71 -28.32 13.76
C ILE A 399 -12.19 -28.00 12.36
N THR A 400 -12.30 -26.76 11.91
CA THR A 400 -11.76 -26.30 10.61
C THR A 400 -11.02 -24.98 10.72
N ASN A 401 -9.95 -24.78 9.96
CA ASN A 401 -9.29 -23.49 9.74
C ASN A 401 -9.20 -23.25 8.23
N LEU A 402 -9.65 -22.08 7.76
CA LEU A 402 -9.76 -21.76 6.33
C LEU A 402 -10.51 -22.85 5.54
N GLY A 403 -11.55 -23.44 6.13
CA GLY A 403 -12.32 -24.55 5.56
C GLY A 403 -11.62 -25.92 5.58
N THR A 404 -10.32 -25.98 5.90
CA THR A 404 -9.56 -27.22 5.99
C THR A 404 -9.83 -27.90 7.34
N PRO A 405 -10.16 -29.20 7.37
CA PRO A 405 -10.31 -29.95 8.62
C PRO A 405 -9.03 -29.94 9.45
N ILE A 406 -9.18 -29.71 10.76
CA ILE A 406 -8.09 -29.71 11.74
C ILE A 406 -8.27 -30.91 12.66
N ALA A 407 -7.21 -31.69 12.80
CA ALA A 407 -7.21 -32.84 13.67
C ALA A 407 -7.24 -32.42 15.14
N TRP A 408 -8.02 -33.15 15.95
CA TRP A 408 -8.12 -32.93 17.38
C TRP A 408 -8.09 -34.24 18.17
N GLU A 409 -7.72 -34.17 19.44
CA GLU A 409 -7.83 -35.30 20.38
C GLU A 409 -8.79 -34.98 21.52
N ALA A 410 -9.41 -36.00 22.09
CA ALA A 410 -10.18 -35.83 23.33
C ALA A 410 -9.21 -35.63 24.50
N GLY A 411 -9.41 -34.58 25.29
CA GLY A 411 -8.79 -34.48 26.60
C GLY A 411 -9.19 -35.66 27.50
N GLU A 412 -8.50 -35.85 28.62
CA GLU A 412 -8.78 -36.96 29.55
C GLU A 412 -10.28 -37.07 29.85
N ALA A 413 -10.81 -38.31 29.86
CA ALA A 413 -12.23 -38.63 30.05
C ALA A 413 -13.23 -37.75 29.26
N ALA A 414 -12.84 -37.29 28.05
CA ALA A 414 -13.62 -36.39 27.21
C ALA A 414 -14.00 -35.05 27.88
N HIS A 415 -13.14 -34.54 28.77
CA HIS A 415 -13.33 -33.25 29.42
C HIS A 415 -13.14 -32.05 28.48
N GLY A 416 -12.63 -32.26 27.26
CA GLY A 416 -12.45 -31.22 26.25
C GLY A 416 -11.96 -31.77 24.92
N VAL A 417 -11.78 -30.87 23.95
CA VAL A 417 -11.09 -31.16 22.67
C VAL A 417 -9.80 -30.34 22.61
N ARG A 418 -8.69 -30.99 22.26
CA ARG A 418 -7.38 -30.35 22.05
C ARG A 418 -7.03 -30.32 20.58
N PHE A 419 -6.54 -29.18 20.09
CA PHE A 419 -6.05 -29.01 18.73
C PHE A 419 -4.80 -28.13 18.71
N PHE A 420 -4.00 -28.23 17.64
CA PHE A 420 -2.86 -27.36 17.43
C PHE A 420 -3.27 -26.09 16.67
N GLY A 421 -3.13 -24.95 17.32
CA GLY A 421 -3.38 -23.63 16.77
C GLY A 421 -2.10 -22.97 16.26
N VAL A 422 -2.19 -22.15 15.22
CA VAL A 422 -1.10 -21.29 14.71
C VAL A 422 -1.62 -19.87 14.45
N PRO A 423 -0.78 -18.83 14.59
CA PRO A 423 -1.12 -17.47 14.17
C PRO A 423 -1.40 -17.40 12.65
N PRO A 424 -2.12 -16.38 12.16
CA PRO A 424 -2.38 -16.22 10.75
C PRO A 424 -1.18 -15.58 10.04
N GLU A 425 -0.98 -15.92 8.76
CA GLU A 425 -0.13 -15.15 7.86
C GLU A 425 -0.94 -13.97 7.32
N SER A 426 -0.92 -12.84 8.04
CA SER A 426 -1.70 -11.66 7.67
C SER A 426 -1.08 -10.39 8.21
N VAL A 427 -1.15 -9.29 7.44
CA VAL A 427 -0.87 -7.93 7.94
C VAL A 427 -2.08 -7.35 8.68
N TYR A 428 -3.30 -7.82 8.39
CA TYR A 428 -4.55 -7.20 8.86
C TYR A 428 -5.02 -7.67 10.24
N THR A 429 -4.56 -8.85 10.69
CA THR A 429 -5.00 -9.41 11.98
C THR A 429 -3.91 -10.25 12.62
N ALA A 430 -3.81 -10.17 13.94
CA ALA A 430 -2.95 -11.02 14.76
C ALA A 430 -3.64 -12.34 15.17
N GLU A 431 -4.90 -12.54 14.76
CA GLU A 431 -5.70 -13.66 15.23
C GLU A 431 -6.20 -14.53 14.08
N ASN A 432 -5.88 -15.82 14.19
CA ASN A 432 -6.36 -16.86 13.32
C ASN A 432 -7.69 -17.42 13.85
N ILE A 433 -8.57 -17.82 12.94
CA ILE A 433 -9.90 -18.29 13.29
C ILE A 433 -10.04 -19.79 12.97
N TYR A 434 -10.41 -20.54 13.99
CA TYR A 434 -10.83 -21.93 13.88
C TYR A 434 -12.34 -22.01 14.14
N TRP A 435 -13.02 -22.94 13.50
CA TRP A 435 -14.45 -23.16 13.64
C TRP A 435 -14.73 -24.54 14.20
N LEU A 436 -15.48 -24.62 15.28
CA LEU A 436 -15.96 -25.87 15.85
C LEU A 436 -17.43 -26.09 15.48
N TRP A 437 -17.69 -27.19 14.77
CA TRP A 437 -19.01 -27.62 14.34
C TRP A 437 -19.46 -28.85 15.14
N PRO A 438 -20.56 -28.76 15.91
CA PRO A 438 -21.10 -29.90 16.63
C PRO A 438 -21.82 -30.86 15.68
N ARG A 439 -21.91 -32.14 16.08
CA ARG A 439 -22.65 -33.20 15.38
C ARG A 439 -22.15 -33.45 13.95
N GLN A 440 -20.89 -33.14 13.68
CA GLN A 440 -20.23 -33.39 12.40
C GLN A 440 -18.98 -34.24 12.64
N ALA A 441 -18.69 -35.18 11.74
CA ALA A 441 -17.53 -36.04 11.87
C ALA A 441 -16.23 -35.22 11.91
N GLY A 442 -15.46 -35.43 12.97
CA GLY A 442 -14.16 -34.81 13.18
C GLY A 442 -13.01 -35.62 12.59
N THR A 443 -11.88 -34.94 12.38
CA THR A 443 -10.59 -35.60 12.15
C THR A 443 -9.94 -35.84 13.51
N VAL A 444 -9.73 -37.11 13.88
CA VAL A 444 -9.00 -37.44 15.12
C VAL A 444 -7.50 -37.35 14.84
N MET A 445 -6.73 -36.78 15.76
CA MET A 445 -5.27 -36.80 15.66
C MET A 445 -4.76 -38.24 15.61
N GLU A 446 -3.85 -38.53 14.67
CA GLU A 446 -3.20 -39.83 14.63
C GLU A 446 -2.25 -39.99 15.83
N SER A 447 -1.96 -41.23 16.22
CA SER A 447 -0.93 -41.51 17.20
C SER A 447 0.43 -41.73 16.55
N PHE A 448 1.50 -41.47 17.29
CA PHE A 448 2.80 -42.07 17.05
C PHE A 448 3.33 -42.70 18.33
N ASP A 449 4.04 -43.81 18.16
CA ASP A 449 4.66 -44.56 19.23
C ASP A 449 6.13 -44.15 19.34
N GLY A 450 6.47 -43.42 20.40
CA GLY A 450 7.84 -43.00 20.70
C GLY A 450 8.64 -44.04 21.48
N GLY A 451 8.07 -45.21 21.76
CA GLY A 451 8.70 -46.24 22.57
C GLY A 451 8.75 -45.91 24.07
N SER A 452 9.62 -46.61 24.77
CA SER A 452 9.94 -46.34 26.18
C SER A 452 11.46 -46.30 26.35
N PRO A 453 12.16 -45.38 25.66
CA PRO A 453 13.61 -45.31 25.73
C PRO A 453 14.06 -44.80 27.10
N GLU A 454 15.24 -45.22 27.54
CA GLU A 454 15.91 -44.56 28.66
C GLU A 454 16.26 -43.10 28.29
N PRO A 455 16.26 -42.16 29.25
CA PRO A 455 16.64 -40.78 29.00
C PRO A 455 18.02 -40.65 28.33
N ALA A 456 18.11 -39.81 27.31
CA ALA A 456 19.36 -39.46 26.64
C ALA A 456 20.25 -38.57 27.54
N SER A 457 21.54 -38.42 27.19
CA SER A 457 22.47 -37.57 27.96
C SER A 457 21.98 -36.12 28.06
N GLN A 458 22.27 -35.44 29.18
CA GLN A 458 21.86 -34.04 29.39
C GLN A 458 22.51 -33.06 28.40
N ASP A 459 23.67 -33.39 27.82
CA ASP A 459 24.38 -32.57 26.83
C ASP A 459 23.85 -32.71 25.39
N GLN A 460 22.71 -33.40 25.22
CA GLN A 460 22.11 -33.58 23.90
C GLN A 460 21.60 -32.24 23.34
N THR A 461 21.79 -32.02 22.04
CA THR A 461 21.47 -30.74 21.38
C THR A 461 20.75 -30.93 20.06
N TYR A 462 20.10 -29.85 19.62
CA TYR A 462 19.57 -29.70 18.27
C TYR A 462 19.86 -28.32 17.70
N THR A 463 19.73 -28.19 16.38
CA THR A 463 19.79 -26.88 15.72
C THR A 463 18.44 -26.20 15.85
N ASP A 464 18.42 -25.04 16.48
CA ASP A 464 17.22 -24.21 16.62
C ASP A 464 17.44 -22.84 15.97
N THR A 465 16.35 -22.22 15.51
CA THR A 465 16.35 -20.86 15.00
C THR A 465 15.37 -20.03 15.83
N LEU A 466 15.92 -19.07 16.58
CA LEU A 466 15.16 -18.07 17.33
C LEU A 466 14.96 -16.83 16.46
N HIS A 467 13.70 -16.49 16.20
CA HIS A 467 13.31 -15.23 15.56
C HIS A 467 12.93 -14.21 16.64
N VAL A 468 13.45 -12.97 16.53
CA VAL A 468 13.17 -11.87 17.47
C VAL A 468 12.92 -10.58 16.69
N GLU A 469 11.82 -9.90 17.01
CA GLU A 469 11.47 -8.61 16.44
C GLU A 469 10.63 -7.78 17.43
N LYS A 470 10.54 -6.48 17.20
CA LYS A 470 9.54 -5.60 17.83
C LYS A 470 9.01 -4.65 16.76
N ASN A 471 7.71 -4.41 16.78
CA ASN A 471 7.03 -3.52 15.84
C ASN A 471 6.78 -2.17 16.53
N LEU A 472 7.75 -1.25 16.47
CA LEU A 472 7.71 0.02 17.20
C LEU A 472 7.25 1.20 16.34
N PHE A 473 7.51 1.18 15.03
CA PHE A 473 7.03 2.20 14.08
C PHE A 473 6.83 1.61 12.68
N ALA A 474 6.01 2.28 11.86
CA ALA A 474 5.66 1.84 10.51
C ALA A 474 6.37 2.67 9.43
N GLY A 475 7.16 2.04 8.56
CA GLY A 475 7.85 2.68 7.41
C GLY A 475 6.96 2.95 6.20
N LEU A 476 5.86 3.67 6.38
CA LEU A 476 4.83 3.89 5.35
C LEU A 476 5.38 4.56 4.09
N THR A 477 6.36 5.46 4.23
CA THR A 477 6.95 6.19 3.10
C THR A 477 7.96 5.35 2.32
N THR A 478 8.56 4.34 2.95
CA THR A 478 9.56 3.45 2.36
C THR A 478 9.04 2.08 1.95
N ALA A 479 7.80 1.75 2.31
CA ALA A 479 7.22 0.45 2.03
C ALA A 479 7.03 0.23 0.52
N LEU A 480 7.52 -0.92 0.03
CA LEU A 480 7.50 -1.27 -1.38
C LEU A 480 6.30 -2.15 -1.79
N SER A 481 5.54 -2.64 -0.81
CA SER A 481 4.34 -3.46 -1.01
C SER A 481 3.28 -3.12 0.03
N THR A 482 2.02 -3.16 -0.37
CA THR A 482 0.85 -2.84 0.46
C THR A 482 0.52 -3.93 1.48
N GLU A 483 1.05 -5.14 1.29
CA GLU A 483 0.80 -6.31 2.15
C GLU A 483 2.10 -6.93 2.68
N ALA A 484 3.24 -6.26 2.50
CA ALA A 484 4.47 -6.64 3.19
C ALA A 484 4.45 -6.16 4.64
N ASP A 485 5.33 -6.74 5.45
CA ASP A 485 5.65 -6.17 6.75
C ASP A 485 6.38 -4.83 6.55
N TYR A 486 5.79 -3.77 7.09
CA TYR A 486 6.32 -2.42 7.07
C TYR A 486 6.54 -1.90 8.50
N TRP A 487 6.58 -2.78 9.50
CA TRP A 487 6.89 -2.45 10.87
C TRP A 487 8.35 -2.72 11.19
N TYR A 488 8.97 -1.85 11.98
CA TYR A 488 10.39 -1.93 12.28
C TYR A 488 10.66 -1.74 13.77
N TRP A 489 11.81 -2.27 14.22
CA TRP A 489 12.23 -2.24 15.61
C TRP A 489 12.93 -0.93 15.95
N GLU A 490 14.02 -0.60 15.27
CA GLU A 490 14.81 0.60 15.56
C GLU A 490 15.22 1.31 14.26
N MET A 491 15.32 2.64 14.31
CA MET A 491 15.93 3.44 13.25
C MET A 491 17.36 3.81 13.61
N VAL A 492 18.28 3.64 12.66
CA VAL A 492 19.67 4.08 12.76
C VAL A 492 19.89 5.23 11.78
N ALA A 493 20.40 6.36 12.29
CA ALA A 493 20.84 7.51 11.49
C ALA A 493 22.36 7.64 11.58
N SER A 494 23.08 7.14 10.59
CA SER A 494 24.54 7.01 10.63
C SER A 494 25.25 8.35 10.88
N GLY A 495 26.09 8.37 11.91
CA GLY A 495 26.85 9.56 12.33
C GLY A 495 26.10 10.49 13.29
N ASP A 496 24.81 10.26 13.55
CA ASP A 496 24.07 11.02 14.57
C ASP A 496 24.49 10.58 15.99
N PRO A 497 24.72 11.50 16.95
CA PRO A 497 25.14 11.17 18.31
C PRO A 497 24.13 10.34 19.11
N LYS A 498 22.83 10.46 18.85
CA LYS A 498 21.75 9.78 19.59
C LYS A 498 21.17 8.59 18.82
N LEU A 499 21.12 8.70 17.50
CA LEU A 499 20.46 7.74 16.60
C LEU A 499 21.45 6.90 15.79
N GLY A 500 22.75 7.22 15.78
CA GLY A 500 23.75 6.50 15.01
C GLY A 500 24.16 5.15 15.59
N SER A 501 23.75 4.81 16.81
CA SER A 501 23.97 3.50 17.41
C SER A 501 22.77 3.08 18.24
N LYS A 502 22.27 1.86 17.98
CA LYS A 502 21.11 1.29 18.67
C LYS A 502 21.47 -0.03 19.31
N THR A 503 21.13 -0.18 20.58
CA THR A 503 21.34 -1.40 21.34
C THR A 503 20.01 -2.03 21.70
N VAL A 504 19.82 -3.27 21.27
CA VAL A 504 18.63 -4.08 21.57
C VAL A 504 19.01 -5.30 22.38
N THR A 505 18.12 -5.72 23.29
CA THR A 505 18.33 -6.90 24.14
C THR A 505 17.33 -8.00 23.81
N PHE A 506 17.76 -9.25 23.88
CA PHE A 506 16.93 -10.42 23.61
C PHE A 506 17.42 -11.64 24.41
N ASP A 507 16.50 -12.51 24.81
CA ASP A 507 16.80 -13.72 25.56
C ASP A 507 17.05 -14.91 24.64
N VAL A 508 18.12 -15.66 24.92
CA VAL A 508 18.53 -16.85 24.17
C VAL A 508 18.44 -18.09 25.09
N PRO A 509 17.38 -18.90 24.96
CA PRO A 509 17.16 -20.02 25.86
C PRO A 509 18.09 -21.21 25.54
N GLY A 510 18.47 -21.97 26.57
CA GLY A 510 19.02 -23.33 26.40
C GLY A 510 20.30 -23.44 25.55
N VAL A 511 21.19 -22.44 25.51
CA VAL A 511 22.47 -22.55 24.78
C VAL A 511 23.31 -23.70 25.34
N ALA A 512 23.71 -24.66 24.50
CA ALA A 512 24.32 -25.91 24.95
C ALA A 512 25.80 -25.85 25.30
N SER A 513 26.56 -25.04 24.58
CA SER A 513 27.94 -24.72 24.91
C SER A 513 28.25 -23.39 24.27
N SER A 514 28.93 -22.50 25.00
CA SER A 514 29.43 -21.27 24.40
C SER A 514 30.41 -21.55 23.26
N ARG A 515 30.97 -22.77 23.13
CA ARG A 515 31.90 -23.16 22.06
C ARG A 515 31.25 -23.60 20.75
N SER A 516 29.93 -23.78 20.70
CA SER A 516 29.24 -24.22 19.48
C SER A 516 29.11 -23.08 18.47
N ALA A 517 29.32 -23.39 17.19
CA ALA A 517 29.10 -22.42 16.12
C ALA A 517 27.63 -21.97 16.10
N ALA A 518 27.42 -20.66 16.06
CA ALA A 518 26.11 -20.04 15.89
C ALA A 518 26.17 -19.01 14.76
N THR A 519 25.04 -18.74 14.15
CA THR A 519 24.89 -17.75 13.07
C THR A 519 23.77 -16.79 13.42
N LEU A 520 24.05 -15.51 13.32
CA LEU A 520 23.05 -14.44 13.42
C LEU A 520 22.76 -13.89 12.04
N VAL A 521 21.49 -13.81 11.66
CA VAL A 521 21.05 -12.95 10.56
C VAL A 521 20.44 -11.70 11.17
N VAL A 522 21.01 -10.54 10.86
CA VAL A 522 20.42 -9.24 11.19
C VAL A 522 19.67 -8.77 9.94
N ASN A 523 18.33 -8.73 10.02
CA ASN A 523 17.49 -8.20 8.95
C ASN A 523 17.43 -6.67 9.11
N LEU A 524 18.04 -5.98 8.15
CA LEU A 524 18.08 -4.53 8.05
C LEU A 524 17.18 -4.07 6.89
N TYR A 525 16.85 -2.78 6.86
CA TYR A 525 16.10 -2.19 5.77
C TYR A 525 16.67 -0.80 5.43
N GLY A 526 17.18 -0.60 4.22
CA GLY A 526 17.61 0.73 3.77
C GLY A 526 16.41 1.67 3.72
N ALA A 527 16.55 2.87 4.28
CA ALA A 527 15.46 3.84 4.44
C ALA A 527 15.80 5.22 3.84
N SER A 528 16.91 5.32 3.10
CA SER A 528 17.29 6.48 2.30
C SER A 528 17.86 6.05 0.95
N GLU A 529 17.87 6.96 -0.01
CA GLU A 529 18.45 6.76 -1.33
C GLU A 529 19.11 8.07 -1.80
N THR A 530 20.40 8.23 -1.52
CA THR A 530 21.19 9.40 -1.89
C THR A 530 21.87 9.25 -3.25
N GLY A 531 21.72 8.08 -3.90
CA GLY A 531 22.37 7.75 -5.17
C GLY A 531 23.88 7.46 -5.07
N VAL A 532 24.43 7.36 -3.86
CA VAL A 532 25.84 7.01 -3.63
C VAL A 532 25.96 5.49 -3.48
N GLU A 533 26.93 4.88 -4.17
CA GLU A 533 27.16 3.43 -4.08
C GLU A 533 27.56 3.02 -2.65
N GLY A 534 26.86 2.02 -2.10
CA GLY A 534 27.12 1.54 -0.74
C GLY A 534 26.85 2.58 0.34
N GLU A 535 25.85 3.45 0.13
CA GLU A 535 25.48 4.54 1.04
C GLU A 535 25.22 4.07 2.47
N HIS A 536 24.57 2.91 2.62
CA HIS A 536 24.24 2.35 3.92
C HIS A 536 25.43 1.57 4.45
N GLY A 537 25.80 1.84 5.70
CA GLY A 537 26.83 1.08 6.40
C GLY A 537 26.38 0.67 7.79
N ALA A 538 26.56 -0.60 8.15
CA ALA A 538 26.26 -1.09 9.49
C ALA A 538 27.45 -1.86 10.06
N ALA A 539 27.78 -1.60 11.32
CA ALA A 539 28.67 -2.40 12.15
C ALA A 539 27.87 -3.05 13.28
N VAL A 540 28.02 -4.36 13.44
CA VAL A 540 27.24 -5.14 14.40
C VAL A 540 28.18 -5.72 15.47
N SER A 541 27.81 -5.56 16.74
CA SER A 541 28.46 -6.24 17.87
C SER A 541 27.43 -6.97 18.73
N LEU A 542 27.84 -8.09 19.32
CA LEU A 542 27.04 -8.90 20.24
C LEU A 542 27.77 -8.97 21.58
N ASN A 543 27.10 -8.59 22.66
CA ASN A 543 27.68 -8.54 24.01
C ASN A 543 29.02 -7.78 24.07
N GLY A 544 29.12 -6.69 23.29
CA GLY A 544 30.34 -5.88 23.15
C GLY A 544 31.41 -6.46 22.21
N GLN A 545 31.25 -7.69 21.71
CA GLN A 545 32.18 -8.31 20.76
C GLN A 545 31.78 -7.96 19.30
N PRO A 546 32.66 -7.36 18.49
CA PRO A 546 32.38 -7.09 17.08
C PRO A 546 32.14 -8.39 16.30
N LEU A 547 31.06 -8.44 15.53
CA LEU A 547 30.72 -9.58 14.66
C LEU A 547 31.05 -9.31 13.19
N GLY A 548 30.81 -8.09 12.70
CA GLY A 548 31.12 -7.73 11.32
C GLY A 548 30.53 -6.40 10.89
N THR A 549 30.84 -6.04 9.64
CA THR A 549 30.34 -4.82 8.98
C THR A 549 29.74 -5.16 7.63
N ALA A 550 28.74 -4.40 7.19
CA ALA A 550 28.13 -4.53 5.87
C ALA A 550 27.91 -3.17 5.23
N ARG A 551 27.84 -3.15 3.90
CA ARG A 551 27.37 -2.01 3.11
C ARG A 551 26.37 -2.46 2.06
N TRP A 552 25.38 -1.62 1.80
CA TRP A 552 24.38 -1.80 0.75
C TRP A 552 23.84 -0.45 0.30
N GLN A 553 22.90 -0.45 -0.65
CA GLN A 553 22.36 0.77 -1.26
C GLN A 553 20.85 0.67 -1.46
N GLY A 554 20.18 1.82 -1.41
CA GLY A 554 18.79 2.00 -1.78
C GLY A 554 17.79 1.55 -0.71
N ILE A 555 16.54 1.93 -0.95
CA ILE A 555 15.42 1.56 -0.08
C ILE A 555 15.06 0.09 -0.30
N GLY A 556 15.08 -0.70 0.77
CA GLY A 556 14.72 -2.11 0.71
C GLY A 556 15.41 -3.01 1.73
N ALA A 557 14.97 -4.27 1.79
CA ALA A 557 15.46 -5.24 2.76
C ALA A 557 16.93 -5.64 2.47
N TYR A 558 17.73 -5.75 3.52
CA TYR A 558 19.09 -6.24 3.50
C TYR A 558 19.32 -7.29 4.60
N ARG A 559 19.94 -8.42 4.25
CA ARG A 559 20.17 -9.53 5.20
C ARG A 559 21.66 -9.69 5.49
N MET A 560 22.08 -9.34 6.69
CA MET A 560 23.46 -9.46 7.14
C MET A 560 23.66 -10.77 7.91
N LYS A 561 24.29 -11.76 7.28
CA LYS A 561 24.60 -13.06 7.91
C LYS A 561 25.98 -13.02 8.57
N LEU A 562 26.03 -13.29 9.87
CA LEU A 562 27.22 -13.17 10.71
C LEU A 562 27.50 -14.48 11.45
N ALA A 563 28.75 -14.92 11.42
CA ALA A 563 29.19 -16.00 12.29
C ALA A 563 29.42 -15.45 13.70
N ILE A 564 28.89 -16.15 14.71
CA ILE A 564 29.09 -15.77 16.11
C ILE A 564 30.31 -16.55 16.64
N PRO A 565 31.36 -15.86 17.14
CA PRO A 565 32.50 -16.52 17.75
C PRO A 565 32.10 -17.40 18.93
N ALA A 566 32.79 -18.52 19.08
CA ALA A 566 32.72 -19.35 20.28
C ALA A 566 33.01 -18.48 21.52
N GLY A 567 32.08 -18.47 22.48
CA GLY A 567 32.15 -17.71 23.72
C GLY A 567 31.24 -16.49 23.75
N ALA A 568 30.86 -15.94 22.58
CA ALA A 568 30.19 -14.64 22.50
C ALA A 568 28.68 -14.70 22.77
N LEU A 569 28.04 -15.86 22.55
CA LEU A 569 26.62 -16.05 22.82
C LEU A 569 26.39 -16.52 24.26
N HIS A 570 25.59 -15.79 25.03
CA HIS A 570 25.25 -16.13 26.40
C HIS A 570 23.92 -16.89 26.49
N ARG A 571 23.76 -17.76 27.49
CA ARG A 571 22.44 -18.29 27.88
C ARG A 571 21.66 -17.18 28.60
N GLY A 572 20.41 -16.96 28.21
CA GLY A 572 19.57 -15.87 28.72
C GLY A 572 19.83 -14.56 27.98
N LEU A 573 19.92 -13.46 28.70
CA LEU A 573 19.98 -12.12 28.14
C LEU A 573 21.24 -11.88 27.30
N ASN A 574 21.05 -11.44 26.05
CA ASN A 574 22.08 -10.97 25.14
C ASN A 574 21.76 -9.55 24.68
N SER A 575 22.79 -8.82 24.27
CA SER A 575 22.69 -7.44 23.77
C SER A 575 23.33 -7.34 22.39
N LEU A 576 22.58 -6.90 21.39
CA LEU A 576 23.08 -6.58 20.05
C LEU A 576 23.17 -5.07 19.90
N THR A 577 24.32 -4.56 19.47
CA THR A 577 24.47 -3.16 19.08
C THR A 577 24.66 -3.08 17.57
N VAL A 578 23.84 -2.26 16.92
CA VAL A 578 23.93 -1.91 15.50
C VAL A 578 24.35 -0.44 15.41
N THR A 579 25.52 -0.19 14.84
CA THR A 579 26.08 1.15 14.67
C THR A 579 26.15 1.50 13.20
N GLY A 580 25.61 2.65 12.83
CA GLY A 580 25.68 3.21 11.49
C GLY A 580 27.11 3.65 11.14
N VAL A 581 27.58 3.27 9.95
CA VAL A 581 28.92 3.57 9.44
C VAL A 581 28.79 4.39 8.16
N LYS A 582 28.69 5.71 8.34
CA LYS A 582 28.54 6.66 7.23
C LYS A 582 29.71 6.56 6.25
N GLY A 583 29.41 6.33 4.97
CA GLY A 583 30.40 6.29 3.89
C GLY A 583 30.95 7.67 3.52
N ASN A 584 32.11 7.71 2.86
CA ASN A 584 32.66 8.96 2.34
C ASN A 584 31.76 9.52 1.23
N GLY A 585 31.41 10.81 1.30
CA GLY A 585 30.55 11.46 0.32
C GLY A 585 29.06 11.14 0.44
N VAL A 586 28.66 10.31 1.42
CA VAL A 586 27.25 10.05 1.73
C VAL A 586 26.71 11.23 2.56
N PRO A 587 25.71 11.99 2.09
CA PRO A 587 25.24 13.18 2.80
C PRO A 587 24.50 12.81 4.10
N PHE A 588 23.71 11.74 4.07
CA PHE A 588 22.99 11.14 5.20
C PHE A 588 22.74 9.66 4.92
N ASP A 589 22.56 8.85 5.95
CA ASP A 589 22.31 7.41 5.81
C ASP A 589 21.33 6.98 6.91
N TYR A 590 20.13 6.60 6.49
CA TYR A 590 19.09 6.04 7.35
C TYR A 590 18.82 4.59 6.97
N PHE A 591 18.78 3.73 7.97
CA PHE A 591 18.30 2.36 7.81
C PHE A 591 17.65 1.87 9.09
N TYR A 592 16.86 0.81 8.97
CA TYR A 592 16.11 0.23 10.07
C TYR A 592 16.64 -1.14 10.44
N LEU A 593 16.61 -1.43 11.75
CA LEU A 593 16.65 -2.78 12.26
C LEU A 593 15.23 -3.34 12.21
N ASN A 594 15.03 -4.43 11.47
CA ASN A 594 13.76 -5.11 11.34
C ASN A 594 13.65 -6.23 12.39
N SER A 595 14.47 -7.26 12.24
CA SER A 595 14.39 -8.47 13.06
C SER A 595 15.72 -9.22 13.09
N LEU A 596 15.83 -10.19 13.99
CA LEU A 596 16.99 -11.05 14.21
C LEU A 596 16.61 -12.52 14.05
N ASP A 597 17.36 -13.27 13.26
CA ASP A 597 17.26 -14.73 13.20
C ASP A 597 18.56 -15.36 13.73
N LEU A 598 18.52 -15.92 14.93
CA LEU A 598 19.65 -16.59 15.57
C LEU A 598 19.54 -18.10 15.41
N THR A 599 20.46 -18.70 14.68
CA THR A 599 20.60 -20.17 14.56
C THR A 599 21.75 -20.66 15.44
N TYR A 600 21.47 -21.59 16.35
CA TYR A 600 22.44 -22.06 17.35
C TYR A 600 22.17 -23.49 17.81
N ARG A 601 23.14 -24.09 18.52
CA ARG A 601 22.95 -25.37 19.20
C ARG A 601 22.23 -25.16 20.52
N ARG A 602 20.98 -25.63 20.58
CA ARG A 602 20.13 -25.55 21.76
C ARG A 602 20.06 -26.92 22.45
N LEU A 603 20.04 -26.91 23.78
CA LEU A 603 19.72 -28.06 24.61
C LEU A 603 18.24 -28.39 24.48
N TYR A 604 17.90 -29.66 24.64
CA TYR A 604 16.50 -30.10 24.82
C TYR A 604 16.02 -29.77 26.24
N ASP A 605 16.09 -28.50 26.64
CA ASP A 605 15.68 -27.98 27.95
C ASP A 605 14.69 -26.83 27.74
N GLY A 606 13.44 -27.05 28.15
CA GLY A 606 12.35 -26.09 28.03
C GLY A 606 12.33 -25.06 29.17
N GLY A 607 13.09 -25.26 30.25
CA GLY A 607 13.08 -24.37 31.41
C GLY A 607 11.69 -24.14 32.01
N GLY A 608 10.80 -25.13 31.91
CA GLY A 608 9.42 -25.07 32.38
C GLY A 608 8.39 -24.59 31.36
N ALA A 609 8.82 -24.10 30.19
CA ALA A 609 7.93 -23.63 29.11
C ALA A 609 7.73 -24.72 28.03
N PRO A 610 6.63 -24.65 27.23
CA PRO A 610 6.49 -25.45 26.03
C PRO A 610 7.70 -25.32 25.10
N LEU A 611 8.20 -26.44 24.58
CA LEU A 611 9.37 -26.48 23.73
C LEU A 611 9.09 -27.20 22.42
N THR A 612 9.33 -26.50 21.31
CA THR A 612 9.40 -27.12 19.98
C THR A 612 10.82 -27.59 19.69
N VAL A 613 10.96 -28.85 19.29
CA VAL A 613 12.24 -29.52 19.05
C VAL A 613 12.21 -30.26 17.71
N VAL A 614 13.38 -30.59 17.17
CA VAL A 614 13.54 -31.42 15.97
C VAL A 614 14.38 -32.66 16.26
N GLY A 615 14.25 -33.71 15.44
CA GLY A 615 15.02 -34.95 15.61
C GLY A 615 16.54 -34.75 15.52
N ASP A 616 17.01 -34.01 14.51
CA ASP A 616 18.43 -33.60 14.36
C ASP A 616 19.45 -34.74 14.51
N GLY A 617 19.13 -35.93 13.97
CA GLY A 617 20.01 -37.11 14.02
C GLY A 617 20.04 -37.86 15.36
N ASN A 618 19.30 -37.40 16.36
CA ASN A 618 19.25 -38.02 17.68
C ASN A 618 18.39 -39.30 17.67
N ARG A 619 18.93 -40.41 18.20
CA ARG A 619 18.19 -41.69 18.31
C ARG A 619 17.05 -41.65 19.33
N VAL A 620 17.23 -40.87 20.39
CA VAL A 620 16.24 -40.62 21.44
C VAL A 620 16.28 -39.13 21.70
N ILE A 621 15.13 -38.47 21.76
CA ILE A 621 15.00 -37.09 22.25
C ILE A 621 14.65 -37.17 23.73
N THR A 622 15.26 -36.34 24.58
CA THR A 622 14.78 -36.13 25.95
C THR A 622 14.61 -34.65 26.23
N VAL A 623 13.36 -34.20 26.32
CA VAL A 623 13.04 -32.80 26.65
C VAL A 623 12.91 -32.65 28.15
N ARG A 624 13.65 -31.70 28.72
CA ARG A 624 13.85 -31.52 30.17
C ARG A 624 13.29 -30.20 30.69
N GLY A 625 13.32 -30.06 32.01
CA GLY A 625 13.13 -28.80 32.70
C GLY A 625 11.67 -28.51 33.10
N PHE A 626 10.77 -29.48 33.00
CA PHE A 626 9.36 -29.27 33.35
C PHE A 626 9.14 -29.36 34.87
N SER A 627 8.21 -28.57 35.40
CA SER A 627 7.92 -28.49 36.84
C SER A 627 7.03 -29.62 37.36
N ASP A 628 6.37 -30.37 36.47
CA ASP A 628 5.42 -31.43 36.82
C ASP A 628 5.52 -32.62 35.86
N SER A 629 4.98 -33.76 36.28
CA SER A 629 5.04 -35.01 35.50
C SER A 629 3.94 -35.16 34.46
N GLN A 630 3.04 -34.18 34.31
CA GLN A 630 1.89 -34.25 33.41
C GLN A 630 2.29 -33.68 32.05
N LEU A 631 3.14 -34.41 31.34
CA LEU A 631 3.74 -33.99 30.07
C LEU A 631 3.00 -34.56 28.87
N LEU A 632 2.83 -33.72 27.85
CA LEU A 632 2.25 -34.05 26.55
C LEU A 632 3.32 -33.91 25.46
N GLY A 633 3.25 -34.75 24.44
CA GLY A 633 4.11 -34.71 23.27
C GLY A 633 3.30 -34.78 21.98
N TYR A 634 3.58 -33.91 21.03
CA TYR A 634 2.92 -33.89 19.72
C TYR A 634 3.96 -33.79 18.61
N ASP A 635 3.79 -34.55 17.53
CA ASP A 635 4.46 -34.30 16.25
C ASP A 635 3.65 -33.23 15.50
N ILE A 636 4.21 -32.02 15.41
CA ILE A 636 3.58 -30.84 14.81
C ILE A 636 4.15 -30.53 13.42
N THR A 637 4.77 -31.52 12.77
CA THR A 637 5.33 -31.36 11.42
C THR A 637 4.26 -30.94 10.40
N ALA A 638 3.02 -31.39 10.58
CA ALA A 638 1.85 -30.96 9.81
C ALA A 638 0.84 -30.25 10.74
N PRO A 639 0.77 -28.91 10.76
CA PRO A 639 -0.05 -28.17 11.73
C PRO A 639 -1.56 -28.50 11.69
N ALA A 640 -2.11 -28.85 10.53
CA ALA A 640 -3.52 -29.25 10.38
C ALA A 640 -3.80 -30.69 10.87
N GLY A 641 -2.77 -31.51 10.99
CA GLY A 641 -2.86 -32.92 11.37
C GLY A 641 -1.72 -33.34 12.28
N PRO A 642 -1.56 -32.72 13.47
CA PRO A 642 -0.54 -33.14 14.43
C PRO A 642 -0.83 -34.56 14.92
N ARG A 643 0.22 -35.24 15.40
CA ARG A 643 0.12 -36.62 15.91
C ARG A 643 0.46 -36.67 17.39
N VAL A 644 -0.31 -37.43 18.16
CA VAL A 644 -0.15 -37.54 19.62
C VAL A 644 0.89 -38.59 19.97
N LEU A 645 1.80 -38.27 20.89
CA LEU A 645 2.74 -39.23 21.46
C LEU A 645 2.00 -40.15 22.44
N THR A 646 1.93 -41.44 22.12
CA THR A 646 1.20 -42.44 22.94
C THR A 646 2.09 -43.22 23.91
N ARG A 647 3.39 -43.34 23.60
CA ARG A 647 4.39 -43.90 24.52
C ARG A 647 5.65 -43.06 24.52
N GLY A 648 6.10 -42.72 25.71
CA GLY A 648 7.37 -42.09 26.02
C GLY A 648 7.70 -42.36 27.49
N THR A 649 8.93 -42.08 27.89
CA THR A 649 9.38 -42.27 29.28
C THR A 649 9.38 -40.93 30.00
N ILE A 650 8.55 -40.78 31.03
CA ILE A 650 8.59 -39.61 31.92
C ILE A 650 9.48 -39.95 33.11
N THR A 651 10.54 -39.17 33.31
CA THR A 651 11.52 -39.42 34.37
C THR A 651 11.70 -38.17 35.22
N ALA A 652 11.71 -38.33 36.55
CA ALA A 652 12.09 -37.27 37.47
C ALA A 652 13.60 -36.97 37.36
N ASP A 653 13.94 -35.69 37.27
CA ASP A 653 15.30 -35.16 37.15
C ASP A 653 15.50 -34.12 38.26
N GLY A 654 15.83 -34.59 39.47
CA GLY A 654 15.81 -33.77 40.68
C GLY A 654 14.39 -33.35 41.07
N THR A 655 14.11 -32.05 41.09
CA THR A 655 12.77 -31.47 41.30
C THR A 655 12.00 -31.24 40.01
N ALA A 656 12.61 -31.50 38.85
CA ALA A 656 12.00 -31.34 37.54
C ALA A 656 11.64 -32.69 36.92
N TYR A 657 11.01 -32.65 35.75
CA TYR A 657 10.64 -33.81 34.96
C TYR A 657 11.14 -33.67 33.53
N SER A 658 11.28 -34.83 32.86
CA SER A 658 11.67 -34.93 31.46
C SER A 658 10.80 -35.95 30.73
N LEU A 659 10.63 -35.76 29.42
CA LEU A 659 9.93 -36.66 28.52
C LEU A 659 10.89 -37.17 27.44
N SER A 660 11.07 -38.50 27.37
CA SER A 660 11.94 -39.17 26.41
C SER A 660 11.16 -40.00 25.39
N PHE A 661 11.53 -39.88 24.11
CA PHE A 661 10.90 -40.64 23.02
C PHE A 661 11.84 -40.79 21.80
N VAL A 662 11.58 -41.79 20.97
CA VAL A 662 12.28 -42.00 19.69
C VAL A 662 11.60 -41.15 18.61
N PRO A 663 12.31 -40.21 17.96
CA PRO A 663 11.74 -39.45 16.86
C PRO A 663 11.56 -40.31 15.60
N ALA A 664 10.47 -40.08 14.87
CA ALA A 664 10.16 -40.77 13.62
C ALA A 664 11.14 -40.45 12.47
N SER A 665 11.72 -39.24 12.45
CA SER A 665 12.78 -38.86 11.51
C SER A 665 13.57 -37.66 12.02
N VAL A 666 14.70 -37.37 11.37
CA VAL A 666 15.58 -36.25 11.70
C VAL A 666 14.96 -34.87 11.43
N ALA A 667 14.00 -34.78 10.52
CA ALA A 667 13.39 -33.52 10.08
C ALA A 667 12.03 -33.22 10.74
N ARG A 668 11.45 -34.19 11.47
CA ARG A 668 10.17 -34.00 12.15
C ARG A 668 10.31 -33.02 13.31
N ARG A 669 9.27 -32.20 13.50
CA ARG A 669 9.14 -31.21 14.57
C ARG A 669 8.19 -31.72 15.63
N TYR A 670 8.58 -31.64 16.89
CA TYR A 670 7.79 -32.07 18.03
C TYR A 670 7.58 -30.92 19.00
N LEU A 671 6.40 -30.85 19.61
CA LEU A 671 6.09 -29.94 20.71
C LEU A 671 5.95 -30.76 21.99
N VAL A 672 6.69 -30.41 23.02
CA VAL A 672 6.57 -30.97 24.37
C VAL A 672 6.16 -29.87 25.34
N LEU A 673 5.16 -30.15 26.18
CA LEU A 673 4.61 -29.19 27.13
C LEU A 673 4.00 -29.89 28.35
N SER A 674 3.90 -29.18 29.47
CA SER A 674 3.02 -29.57 30.58
C SER A 674 1.55 -29.35 30.20
N THR A 675 0.65 -30.15 30.78
CA THR A 675 -0.82 -29.95 30.66
C THR A 675 -1.26 -28.56 31.12
N SER A 676 -0.58 -27.95 32.10
CA SER A 676 -0.82 -26.58 32.58
C SER A 676 -0.50 -25.49 31.55
N ALA A 677 0.29 -25.80 30.52
CA ALA A 677 0.66 -24.88 29.46
C ALA A 677 -0.25 -24.99 28.21
N VAL A 678 -1.27 -25.84 28.27
CA VAL A 678 -2.33 -25.91 27.25
C VAL A 678 -3.14 -24.61 27.31
N ARG A 679 -3.31 -23.96 26.16
CA ARG A 679 -3.94 -22.64 26.05
C ARG A 679 -5.46 -22.76 25.91
N ALA A 680 -6.19 -21.70 26.25
CA ALA A 680 -7.62 -21.57 25.93
C ALA A 680 -7.77 -20.57 24.76
N PRO A 681 -8.56 -20.88 23.72
CA PRO A 681 -8.83 -19.92 22.66
C PRO A 681 -9.91 -18.94 23.10
N ARG A 682 -10.02 -17.78 22.43
CA ARG A 682 -11.25 -16.98 22.57
C ARG A 682 -12.39 -17.77 21.96
N ILE A 683 -13.52 -17.88 22.66
CA ILE A 683 -14.71 -18.57 22.18
C ILE A 683 -15.80 -17.54 21.90
N GLU A 684 -16.37 -17.61 20.71
CA GLU A 684 -17.49 -16.78 20.29
C GLU A 684 -18.58 -17.68 19.68
N PRO A 685 -19.77 -17.76 20.28
CA PRO A 685 -20.90 -18.46 19.69
C PRO A 685 -21.28 -17.86 18.34
N TRP A 686 -21.54 -18.71 17.35
CA TRP A 686 -21.92 -18.26 16.02
C TRP A 686 -23.27 -18.84 15.57
N ASN A 687 -24.07 -17.97 14.97
CA ASN A 687 -25.31 -18.30 14.29
C ASN A 687 -25.20 -17.85 12.83
N PRO A 688 -25.70 -18.66 11.87
CA PRO A 688 -25.76 -18.20 10.50
C PRO A 688 -26.66 -16.96 10.40
N PRO A 689 -26.28 -15.99 9.55
CA PRO A 689 -27.10 -14.82 9.32
C PRO A 689 -28.44 -15.23 8.69
N ILE A 690 -29.47 -14.40 8.92
CA ILE A 690 -30.80 -14.63 8.36
C ILE A 690 -30.75 -14.67 6.83
N GLN A 691 -29.89 -13.82 6.23
CA GLN A 691 -29.66 -13.75 4.80
C GLN A 691 -28.18 -13.96 4.49
N PRO A 692 -27.77 -15.19 4.11
CA PRO A 692 -26.40 -15.47 3.66
C PRO A 692 -26.00 -14.61 2.46
N LEU A 693 -24.73 -14.23 2.39
CA LEU A 693 -24.18 -13.44 1.29
C LEU A 693 -24.18 -14.21 -0.04
N GLY A 694 -24.12 -15.56 0.02
CA GLY A 694 -24.15 -16.44 -1.15
C GLY A 694 -25.54 -16.83 -1.66
N ALA A 695 -26.63 -16.39 -1.01
CA ALA A 695 -27.98 -16.69 -1.48
C ALA A 695 -28.26 -15.95 -2.81
N PRO A 696 -28.99 -16.54 -3.78
CA PRO A 696 -29.39 -15.86 -5.00
C PRO A 696 -30.25 -14.63 -4.64
N GLY A 697 -29.63 -13.45 -4.68
CA GLY A 697 -30.25 -12.21 -4.24
C GLY A 697 -29.51 -11.02 -4.80
N ARG A 698 -30.25 -9.97 -5.13
CA ARG A 698 -29.68 -8.70 -5.59
C ARG A 698 -29.17 -7.91 -4.38
N LEU A 699 -27.93 -7.43 -4.43
CA LEU A 699 -27.44 -6.46 -3.44
C LEU A 699 -28.25 -5.15 -3.52
N PRO A 700 -28.46 -4.46 -2.39
CA PRO A 700 -29.20 -3.20 -2.37
C PRO A 700 -28.52 -2.15 -3.26
N SER A 701 -29.27 -1.15 -3.73
CA SER A 701 -28.70 -0.02 -4.46
C SER A 701 -27.70 0.80 -3.64
N HIS A 702 -27.88 0.84 -2.33
CA HIS A 702 -26.98 1.46 -1.38
C HIS A 702 -26.66 0.48 -0.25
N LEU A 703 -25.38 0.18 -0.05
CA LEU A 703 -24.93 -0.79 0.95
C LEU A 703 -24.24 -0.06 2.10
N ILE A 704 -24.69 -0.33 3.33
CA ILE A 704 -24.03 0.12 4.55
C ILE A 704 -23.21 -1.07 5.07
N ILE A 705 -21.93 -0.86 5.36
CA ILE A 705 -21.06 -1.86 6.00
C ILE A 705 -20.54 -1.29 7.31
N ALA A 706 -20.82 -1.96 8.42
CA ALA A 706 -20.37 -1.52 9.74
C ALA A 706 -19.91 -2.73 10.58
N PRO A 707 -18.92 -2.59 11.47
CA PRO A 707 -18.63 -3.62 12.46
C PRO A 707 -19.82 -3.78 13.41
N ARG A 708 -20.00 -4.98 13.97
CA ARG A 708 -21.12 -5.34 14.84
C ARG A 708 -21.31 -4.36 16.00
N VAL A 709 -20.22 -3.82 16.51
CA VAL A 709 -20.23 -2.86 17.62
C VAL A 709 -20.86 -1.50 17.26
N LEU A 710 -21.00 -1.20 15.97
CA LEU A 710 -21.68 -0.02 15.43
C LEU A 710 -23.00 -0.36 14.70
N ALA A 711 -23.41 -1.64 14.70
CA ALA A 711 -24.49 -2.12 13.84
C ALA A 711 -25.84 -1.48 14.14
N ASP A 712 -26.19 -1.28 15.41
CA ASP A 712 -27.48 -0.69 15.78
C ASP A 712 -27.60 0.75 15.26
N ALA A 713 -26.59 1.60 15.50
CA ALA A 713 -26.56 2.97 14.99
C ALA A 713 -26.46 3.02 13.44
N ALA A 714 -25.73 2.09 12.83
CA ALA A 714 -25.66 1.99 11.37
C ALA A 714 -26.98 1.50 10.73
N GLU A 715 -27.77 0.70 11.44
CA GLU A 715 -29.11 0.29 11.00
C GLU A 715 -30.09 1.46 11.03
N GLU A 716 -29.94 2.41 11.96
CA GLU A 716 -30.71 3.66 11.94
C GLU A 716 -30.42 4.49 10.67
N LEU A 717 -29.16 4.56 10.24
CA LEU A 717 -28.79 5.18 8.96
C LEU A 717 -29.43 4.45 7.77
N ALA A 718 -29.43 3.11 7.77
CA ALA A 718 -30.09 2.33 6.73
C ALA A 718 -31.63 2.55 6.72
N LEU A 719 -32.27 2.62 7.89
CA LEU A 719 -33.69 2.95 8.06
C LEU A 719 -34.01 4.35 7.54
N TYR A 720 -33.16 5.32 7.83
CA TYR A 720 -33.29 6.69 7.34
C TYR A 720 -33.31 6.73 5.81
N HIS A 721 -32.35 6.09 5.14
CA HIS A 721 -32.32 6.01 3.67
C HIS A 721 -33.53 5.28 3.08
N ARG A 722 -34.00 4.21 3.71
CA ARG A 722 -35.23 3.51 3.29
C ARG A 722 -36.46 4.39 3.41
N SER A 723 -36.53 5.26 4.43
CA SER A 723 -37.63 6.23 4.58
C SER A 723 -37.69 7.24 3.43
N GLN A 724 -36.56 7.44 2.73
CA GLN A 724 -36.46 8.26 1.52
C GLN A 724 -36.67 7.48 0.22
N GLY A 725 -37.01 6.20 0.29
CA GLY A 725 -37.22 5.33 -0.86
C GLY A 725 -35.94 4.75 -1.49
N LEU A 726 -34.79 4.88 -0.82
CA LEU A 726 -33.56 4.20 -1.27
C LEU A 726 -33.60 2.72 -0.87
N ASP A 727 -33.26 1.83 -1.80
CA ASP A 727 -33.04 0.42 -1.50
C ASP A 727 -31.69 0.31 -0.77
N ALA A 728 -31.76 0.39 0.57
CA ALA A 728 -30.63 0.47 1.49
C ALA A 728 -30.67 -0.63 2.55
N ARG A 729 -29.52 -1.27 2.80
CA ARG A 729 -29.38 -2.35 3.78
C ARG A 729 -28.00 -2.35 4.42
N LEU A 730 -27.97 -2.65 5.73
CA LEU A 730 -26.77 -2.93 6.49
C LEU A 730 -26.31 -4.39 6.26
N ILE A 731 -25.00 -4.56 6.16
CA ILE A 731 -24.31 -5.84 6.32
C ILE A 731 -23.21 -5.64 7.37
N GLU A 732 -23.22 -6.47 8.41
CA GLU A 732 -22.17 -6.45 9.43
C GLU A 732 -20.83 -6.90 8.82
N ALA A 733 -19.73 -6.21 9.14
CA ALA A 733 -18.40 -6.56 8.65
C ALA A 733 -18.00 -7.99 9.07
N GLU A 734 -18.35 -8.40 10.30
CA GLU A 734 -18.11 -9.74 10.82
C GLU A 734 -18.85 -10.80 10.01
N GLN A 735 -20.05 -10.53 9.51
CA GLN A 735 -20.75 -11.43 8.60
C GLN A 735 -19.93 -11.65 7.32
N ILE A 736 -19.38 -10.56 6.75
CA ILE A 736 -18.55 -10.61 5.55
C ILE A 736 -17.30 -11.45 5.83
N TYR A 737 -16.63 -11.24 6.96
CA TYR A 737 -15.44 -12.01 7.32
C TYR A 737 -15.78 -13.50 7.53
N ASP A 738 -16.84 -13.80 8.28
CA ASP A 738 -17.24 -15.17 8.60
C ASP A 738 -17.59 -15.97 7.34
N GLU A 739 -18.35 -15.38 6.41
CA GLU A 739 -18.80 -16.07 5.20
C GLU A 739 -17.75 -16.08 4.06
N LEU A 740 -16.88 -15.07 3.96
CA LEU A 740 -15.99 -14.90 2.80
C LEU A 740 -14.52 -15.20 3.08
N THR A 741 -14.08 -15.10 4.33
CA THR A 741 -12.67 -15.29 4.74
C THR A 741 -12.55 -16.19 5.97
N PHE A 742 -13.57 -17.01 6.24
CA PHE A 742 -13.62 -17.94 7.37
C PHE A 742 -13.38 -17.25 8.72
N GLY A 743 -13.83 -15.99 8.84
CA GLY A 743 -13.75 -15.17 10.04
C GLY A 743 -12.48 -14.33 10.16
N LEU A 744 -11.51 -14.46 9.26
CA LEU A 744 -10.31 -13.62 9.26
C LEU A 744 -10.66 -12.18 8.86
N VAL A 745 -10.28 -11.22 9.68
CA VAL A 745 -10.46 -9.80 9.40
C VAL A 745 -9.52 -9.40 8.27
N THR A 746 -10.09 -8.98 7.14
CA THR A 746 -9.35 -8.39 6.02
C THR A 746 -10.28 -7.55 5.15
N PRO A 747 -9.87 -6.35 4.71
CA PRO A 747 -10.66 -5.54 3.79
C PRO A 747 -10.86 -6.22 2.42
N ARG A 748 -10.00 -7.19 2.06
CA ARG A 748 -10.17 -8.04 0.86
C ARG A 748 -11.48 -8.83 0.89
N ALA A 749 -12.06 -9.09 2.06
CA ALA A 749 -13.38 -9.71 2.17
C ALA A 749 -14.48 -8.79 1.63
N ILE A 750 -14.37 -7.48 1.88
CA ILE A 750 -15.32 -6.48 1.37
C ILE A 750 -15.16 -6.35 -0.16
N GLU A 751 -13.92 -6.28 -0.66
CA GLU A 751 -13.64 -6.34 -2.10
C GLU A 751 -14.23 -7.61 -2.74
N ALA A 752 -14.07 -8.77 -2.10
CA ALA A 752 -14.65 -10.03 -2.56
C ALA A 752 -16.19 -9.99 -2.60
N LEU A 753 -16.85 -9.37 -1.61
CA LEU A 753 -18.29 -9.17 -1.63
C LEU A 753 -18.71 -8.28 -2.82
N LEU A 754 -18.03 -7.16 -3.01
CA LEU A 754 -18.38 -6.16 -4.01
C LEU A 754 -18.04 -6.64 -5.44
N SER A 755 -17.02 -7.47 -5.62
CA SER A 755 -16.61 -8.04 -6.91
C SER A 755 -17.47 -9.22 -7.37
N ARG A 756 -18.06 -10.00 -6.46
CA ARG A 756 -18.89 -11.20 -6.74
C ARG A 756 -20.16 -10.98 -7.56
N VAL A 757 -20.49 -9.74 -7.89
CA VAL A 757 -21.73 -9.39 -8.59
C VAL A 757 -21.43 -9.10 -10.06
N ASP A 758 -21.28 -10.09 -10.94
CA ASP A 758 -21.08 -9.81 -12.39
C ASP A 758 -22.08 -10.38 -13.41
N ALA A 759 -22.37 -9.49 -14.36
CA ALA A 759 -22.85 -9.60 -15.74
C ALA A 759 -24.21 -10.24 -16.10
N GLY A 760 -24.91 -10.95 -15.20
CA GLY A 760 -26.10 -11.74 -15.61
C GLY A 760 -27.49 -11.17 -15.31
N SER A 761 -27.73 -10.60 -14.12
CA SER A 761 -29.08 -10.16 -13.69
C SER A 761 -29.17 -9.46 -12.32
N ALA A 762 -28.12 -9.46 -11.48
CA ALA A 762 -28.10 -8.71 -10.21
C ALA A 762 -27.41 -7.36 -10.39
N ARG A 763 -28.11 -6.23 -10.19
CA ARG A 763 -27.48 -4.90 -10.18
C ARG A 763 -26.54 -4.81 -8.96
N ARG A 764 -25.26 -4.47 -9.21
CA ARG A 764 -24.29 -4.02 -8.20
C ARG A 764 -24.84 -2.80 -7.41
N PRO A 765 -24.41 -2.58 -6.16
CA PRO A 765 -24.69 -1.33 -5.47
C PRO A 765 -24.21 -0.14 -6.29
N ARG A 766 -24.97 0.96 -6.31
CA ARG A 766 -24.52 2.24 -6.87
C ARG A 766 -23.60 2.97 -5.91
N SER A 767 -23.82 2.77 -4.61
CA SER A 767 -22.96 3.32 -3.58
C SER A 767 -22.82 2.41 -2.37
N VAL A 768 -21.69 2.56 -1.68
CA VAL A 768 -21.36 1.85 -0.44
C VAL A 768 -20.88 2.86 0.58
N VAL A 769 -21.39 2.79 1.82
CA VAL A 769 -20.82 3.56 2.94
C VAL A 769 -20.22 2.60 3.97
N LEU A 770 -18.96 2.86 4.31
CA LEU A 770 -18.23 2.20 5.38
C LEU A 770 -18.44 3.00 6.67
N VAL A 771 -19.10 2.43 7.67
CA VAL A 771 -19.34 3.08 8.97
C VAL A 771 -18.38 2.49 9.99
N GLY A 772 -17.33 3.23 10.30
CA GLY A 772 -16.26 2.80 11.21
C GLY A 772 -14.92 3.43 10.85
N SER A 773 -14.17 3.84 11.87
CA SER A 773 -12.78 4.25 11.71
C SER A 773 -11.88 3.09 11.29
N GLY A 774 -10.77 3.40 10.64
CA GLY A 774 -9.78 2.43 10.21
C GLY A 774 -8.38 3.04 10.25
N THR A 775 -7.36 2.22 10.49
CA THR A 775 -5.97 2.70 10.60
C THR A 775 -5.02 1.79 9.82
N TYR A 776 -3.82 2.27 9.49
CA TYR A 776 -2.74 1.41 8.99
C TYR A 776 -2.19 0.47 10.09
N ASP A 777 -2.39 0.79 11.37
CA ASP A 777 -1.99 -0.06 12.49
C ASP A 777 -3.01 -1.18 12.74
N TYR A 778 -3.03 -2.12 11.81
CA TYR A 778 -4.06 -3.14 11.77
C TYR A 778 -4.08 -4.05 13.00
N LYS A 779 -2.90 -4.30 13.58
CA LYS A 779 -2.69 -5.21 14.71
C LYS A 779 -2.57 -4.48 16.05
N ASP A 780 -2.75 -3.16 16.06
CA ASP A 780 -2.65 -2.30 17.24
C ASP A 780 -1.28 -2.40 17.94
N TYR A 781 -0.20 -2.37 17.16
CA TYR A 781 1.15 -2.40 17.71
C TYR A 781 1.48 -1.15 18.53
N LEU A 782 0.84 0.00 18.24
CA LEU A 782 0.99 1.24 19.00
C LEU A 782 0.08 1.30 20.24
N GLY A 783 -0.90 0.40 20.36
CA GLY A 783 -1.87 0.39 21.47
C GLY A 783 -2.81 1.59 21.48
N LEU A 784 -3.07 2.19 20.31
CA LEU A 784 -3.93 3.37 20.14
C LEU A 784 -5.35 3.01 19.72
N GLY A 785 -5.60 1.75 19.31
CA GLY A 785 -6.90 1.28 18.86
C GLY A 785 -7.40 1.98 17.60
N GLY A 786 -8.73 2.07 17.45
CA GLY A 786 -9.38 2.83 16.38
C GLY A 786 -9.47 2.11 15.03
N ASN A 787 -8.90 0.92 14.88
CA ASN A 787 -9.03 0.12 13.65
C ASN A 787 -10.28 -0.79 13.67
N LEU A 788 -11.47 -0.19 13.57
CA LEU A 788 -12.74 -0.93 13.60
C LEU A 788 -13.07 -1.56 12.24
N LEU A 789 -12.69 -0.89 11.16
CA LEU A 789 -12.90 -1.33 9.79
C LEU A 789 -11.65 -1.02 8.94
N PRO A 790 -10.71 -1.97 8.80
CA PRO A 790 -9.42 -1.74 8.17
C PRO A 790 -9.54 -1.18 6.74
N PRO A 791 -8.81 -0.11 6.37
CA PRO A 791 -8.74 0.36 4.99
C PRO A 791 -7.80 -0.53 4.14
N LEU A 792 -7.99 -0.53 2.82
CA LEU A 792 -6.92 -0.95 1.90
C LEU A 792 -5.90 0.19 1.74
N MET A 793 -4.62 -0.19 1.67
CA MET A 793 -3.56 0.75 1.30
C MET A 793 -3.24 0.59 -0.18
N ILE A 794 -2.94 1.70 -0.85
CA ILE A 794 -2.31 1.71 -2.16
C ILE A 794 -0.91 2.29 -2.04
N ARG A 795 -0.01 1.83 -2.93
CA ARG A 795 1.30 2.45 -3.07
C ARG A 795 1.20 3.64 -4.02
N THR A 796 1.61 4.80 -3.54
CA THR A 796 1.83 6.02 -4.32
C THR A 796 3.33 6.27 -4.45
N GLU A 797 3.72 7.33 -5.16
CA GLU A 797 5.12 7.78 -5.23
C GLU A 797 5.66 8.23 -3.87
N ALA A 798 4.78 8.69 -2.97
CA ALA A 798 5.10 9.18 -1.64
C ALA A 798 4.98 8.10 -0.54
N GLY A 799 4.70 6.85 -0.91
CA GLY A 799 4.50 5.74 0.03
C GLY A 799 3.07 5.20 0.08
N LEU A 800 2.77 4.47 1.15
CA LEU A 800 1.47 3.85 1.40
C LEU A 800 0.47 4.88 1.94
N VAL A 801 -0.73 4.87 1.37
CA VAL A 801 -1.87 5.71 1.80
C VAL A 801 -3.15 4.90 1.74
N ALA A 802 -4.11 5.20 2.62
CA ALA A 802 -5.41 4.55 2.59
C ALA A 802 -6.25 5.00 1.40
N ALA A 803 -6.92 4.03 0.77
CA ALA A 803 -7.73 4.24 -0.42
C ALA A 803 -8.93 3.28 -0.42
N ASP A 804 -10.07 3.73 0.11
CA ASP A 804 -11.30 2.92 0.11
C ASP A 804 -11.80 2.66 -1.32
N SER A 805 -11.51 3.58 -2.25
CA SER A 805 -11.81 3.45 -3.68
C SER A 805 -11.26 2.16 -4.31
N GLU A 806 -10.21 1.57 -3.73
CA GLU A 806 -9.62 0.31 -4.18
C GLU A 806 -10.61 -0.86 -4.07
N LEU A 807 -11.49 -0.83 -3.06
CA LEU A 807 -12.51 -1.88 -2.84
C LEU A 807 -13.54 -1.98 -3.97
N VAL A 808 -13.65 -0.94 -4.80
CA VAL A 808 -14.65 -0.80 -5.88
C VAL A 808 -14.01 -0.57 -7.24
N LEU A 809 -12.69 -0.79 -7.37
CA LEU A 809 -11.95 -0.57 -8.60
C LEU A 809 -12.55 -1.39 -9.75
N GLY A 810 -12.71 -0.75 -10.91
CA GLY A 810 -13.33 -1.39 -12.09
C GLY A 810 -14.85 -1.50 -12.03
N THR A 811 -15.51 -0.85 -11.08
CA THR A 811 -16.98 -0.80 -10.97
C THR A 811 -17.51 0.64 -11.10
N ASP A 812 -18.81 0.78 -11.34
CA ASP A 812 -19.54 2.06 -11.30
C ASP A 812 -19.96 2.49 -9.88
N THR A 813 -19.48 1.79 -8.84
CA THR A 813 -19.84 2.01 -7.44
C THR A 813 -19.02 3.16 -6.86
N VAL A 814 -19.67 4.08 -6.14
CA VAL A 814 -18.96 5.08 -5.32
C VAL A 814 -18.95 4.65 -3.87
N ILE A 815 -17.79 4.70 -3.24
CA ILE A 815 -17.60 4.35 -1.84
C ILE A 815 -17.26 5.59 -1.02
N GLY A 816 -17.82 5.68 0.18
CA GLY A 816 -17.42 6.67 1.17
C GLY A 816 -17.33 6.04 2.56
N ARG A 817 -16.78 6.78 3.52
CA ARG A 817 -16.55 6.33 4.89
C ARG A 817 -17.01 7.36 5.90
N VAL A 818 -17.80 6.94 6.88
CA VAL A 818 -18.03 7.68 8.12
C VAL A 818 -17.03 7.13 9.15
N PRO A 819 -15.92 7.83 9.46
CA PRO A 819 -14.85 7.31 10.31
C PRO A 819 -15.19 7.37 11.81
N ALA A 820 -16.38 6.87 12.18
CA ALA A 820 -16.86 6.88 13.55
C ALA A 820 -16.14 5.84 14.41
N GLN A 821 -15.76 6.25 15.61
CA GLN A 821 -15.14 5.41 16.65
C GLN A 821 -16.14 4.97 17.72
N SER A 822 -17.42 5.34 17.65
CA SER A 822 -18.44 4.93 18.61
C SER A 822 -19.86 5.04 18.02
N PRO A 823 -20.85 4.35 18.61
CA PRO A 823 -22.26 4.53 18.21
C PRO A 823 -22.71 5.99 18.27
N THR A 824 -22.29 6.74 19.30
CA THR A 824 -22.61 8.17 19.46
C THR A 824 -22.13 9.03 18.28
N GLU A 825 -20.96 8.71 17.71
CA GLU A 825 -20.46 9.43 16.54
C GLU A 825 -21.26 9.09 15.27
N VAL A 826 -21.73 7.85 15.13
CA VAL A 826 -22.62 7.44 14.03
C VAL A 826 -23.96 8.19 14.13
N GLU A 827 -24.54 8.23 15.33
CA GLU A 827 -25.79 8.97 15.61
C GLU A 827 -25.63 10.48 15.36
N GLY A 828 -24.49 11.06 15.76
CA GLY A 828 -24.16 12.46 15.49
C GLY A 828 -24.06 12.76 14.00
N TYR A 829 -23.41 11.87 13.23
CA TYR A 829 -23.38 11.98 11.77
C TYR A 829 -24.77 11.84 11.15
N LEU A 830 -25.59 10.90 11.62
CA LEU A 830 -26.97 10.72 11.14
C LEU A 830 -27.84 11.97 11.41
N ARG A 831 -27.75 12.56 12.61
CA ARG A 831 -28.46 13.82 12.93
C ARG A 831 -28.05 14.94 11.97
N LYS A 832 -26.75 15.08 11.72
CA LYS A 832 -26.19 16.04 10.77
C LYS A 832 -26.73 15.84 9.35
N LEU A 833 -26.71 14.60 8.86
CA LEU A 833 -27.22 14.24 7.53
C LEU A 833 -28.72 14.56 7.40
N ALA A 834 -29.52 14.16 8.39
CA ALA A 834 -30.96 14.38 8.39
C ALA A 834 -31.31 15.89 8.46
N ALA A 835 -30.58 16.66 9.25
CA ALA A 835 -30.71 18.11 9.32
C ALA A 835 -30.40 18.76 7.96
N TYR A 836 -29.29 18.39 7.32
CA TYR A 836 -28.92 18.88 5.99
C TYR A 836 -29.99 18.58 4.93
N GLU A 837 -30.46 17.34 4.84
CA GLU A 837 -31.42 16.96 3.80
C GLU A 837 -32.82 17.53 4.03
N SER A 838 -33.16 17.86 5.28
CA SER A 838 -34.40 18.55 5.66
C SER A 838 -34.26 20.08 5.72
N ALA A 839 -33.05 20.63 5.56
CA ALA A 839 -32.78 22.06 5.63
C ALA A 839 -33.67 22.86 4.70
N ARG A 840 -34.10 24.03 5.18
CA ARG A 840 -34.96 24.95 4.41
C ARG A 840 -34.20 25.46 3.18
N PRO A 841 -34.87 25.54 2.01
CA PRO A 841 -34.29 26.19 0.85
C PRO A 841 -33.86 27.63 1.16
N GLY A 842 -32.76 28.07 0.57
CA GLY A 842 -32.20 29.41 0.79
C GLY A 842 -30.96 29.66 -0.06
N GLU A 843 -30.43 30.88 0.00
CA GLU A 843 -29.29 31.35 -0.81
C GLU A 843 -28.04 30.48 -0.65
N TRP A 844 -27.88 29.82 0.51
CA TRP A 844 -26.79 28.90 0.78
C TRP A 844 -26.67 27.77 -0.25
N GLN A 845 -27.76 27.35 -0.89
CA GLN A 845 -27.79 26.28 -1.90
C GLN A 845 -27.16 26.71 -3.25
N GLU A 846 -26.92 28.01 -3.42
CA GLU A 846 -26.30 28.64 -4.59
C GLU A 846 -24.92 29.23 -4.27
N ALA A 847 -24.56 29.29 -2.99
CA ALA A 847 -23.31 29.87 -2.51
C ALA A 847 -22.15 28.85 -2.55
N VAL A 848 -21.16 29.12 -3.40
CA VAL A 848 -19.91 28.35 -3.52
C VAL A 848 -18.77 29.20 -2.95
N THR A 849 -17.93 28.61 -2.10
CA THR A 849 -16.68 29.24 -1.64
C THR A 849 -15.50 28.55 -2.28
N ILE A 850 -14.59 29.31 -2.88
CA ILE A 850 -13.34 28.81 -3.43
C ILE A 850 -12.19 29.46 -2.66
N LEU A 851 -11.41 28.62 -2.01
CA LEU A 851 -10.23 28.97 -1.23
C LEU A 851 -8.99 28.66 -2.05
N ALA A 852 -8.01 29.58 -2.03
CA ALA A 852 -6.73 29.39 -2.67
C ALA A 852 -5.60 29.71 -1.69
N ASP A 853 -4.56 28.90 -1.74
CA ASP A 853 -3.29 29.15 -1.07
C ASP A 853 -2.46 30.20 -1.82
N ASN A 854 -1.36 30.69 -1.25
CA ASN A 854 -0.51 31.68 -1.92
C ASN A 854 0.32 31.06 -3.06
N PRO A 855 0.50 31.75 -4.21
CA PRO A 855 1.36 31.27 -5.29
C PRO A 855 2.80 31.01 -4.84
N ASP A 856 3.37 29.89 -5.29
CA ASP A 856 4.73 29.47 -4.92
C ASP A 856 5.38 28.55 -5.99
N LYS A 857 6.39 27.76 -5.61
CA LYS A 857 7.03 26.80 -6.52
C LYS A 857 6.13 25.59 -6.84
N GLY A 858 5.12 25.29 -6.02
CA GLY A 858 4.14 24.23 -6.18
C GLY A 858 3.00 24.58 -7.16
N GLY A 859 2.71 25.86 -7.35
CA GLY A 859 1.74 26.32 -8.35
C GLY A 859 1.30 27.78 -8.17
N ASP A 860 0.56 28.28 -9.15
CA ASP A 860 -0.20 29.52 -9.03
C ASP A 860 -1.64 29.17 -8.64
N PHE A 861 -1.85 28.98 -7.34
CA PHE A 861 -3.12 28.50 -6.82
C PHE A 861 -4.27 29.49 -7.00
N ASP A 862 -3.98 30.80 -7.06
CA ASP A 862 -4.97 31.83 -7.38
C ASP A 862 -5.53 31.64 -8.79
N VAL A 863 -4.64 31.44 -9.78
CA VAL A 863 -5.03 31.20 -11.18
C VAL A 863 -5.75 29.87 -11.33
N ASP A 864 -5.31 28.83 -10.65
CA ASP A 864 -5.93 27.50 -10.71
C ASP A 864 -7.31 27.49 -10.01
N ALA A 865 -7.46 28.19 -8.89
CA ALA A 865 -8.76 28.42 -8.25
C ALA A 865 -9.71 29.23 -9.14
N ASP A 866 -9.18 30.20 -9.90
CA ASP A 866 -9.96 30.96 -10.88
C ASP A 866 -10.50 30.11 -12.03
N ARG A 867 -9.78 29.05 -12.44
CA ARG A 867 -10.30 28.07 -13.40
C ARG A 867 -11.52 27.34 -12.85
N LEU A 868 -11.49 26.93 -11.58
CA LEU A 868 -12.66 26.31 -10.94
C LEU A 868 -13.81 27.32 -10.78
N ALA A 869 -13.51 28.56 -10.41
CA ALA A 869 -14.50 29.62 -10.28
C ALA A 869 -15.24 29.89 -11.60
N ALA A 870 -14.52 29.84 -12.73
CA ALA A 870 -15.10 30.01 -14.06
C ALA A 870 -16.08 28.90 -14.46
N LEU A 871 -16.02 27.73 -13.82
CA LEU A 871 -16.95 26.61 -14.04
C LEU A 871 -18.25 26.74 -13.24
N VAL A 872 -18.40 27.73 -12.37
CA VAL A 872 -19.61 27.95 -11.56
C VAL A 872 -20.61 28.79 -12.36
N PRO A 873 -21.75 28.22 -12.82
CA PRO A 873 -22.72 28.94 -13.64
C PRO A 873 -23.79 29.63 -12.79
N PRO A 874 -24.48 30.67 -13.28
CA PRO A 874 -25.72 31.13 -12.67
C PRO A 874 -26.77 30.00 -12.54
N PRO A 875 -27.60 30.00 -11.48
CA PRO A 875 -27.72 31.02 -10.42
C PRO A 875 -26.65 30.92 -9.31
N TYR A 876 -25.73 29.96 -9.37
CA TYR A 876 -24.67 29.81 -8.36
C TYR A 876 -23.72 31.01 -8.39
N SER A 877 -23.19 31.37 -7.22
CA SER A 877 -22.19 32.42 -7.05
C SER A 877 -20.93 31.86 -6.38
N ALA A 878 -19.77 32.24 -6.91
CA ALA A 878 -18.48 31.85 -6.34
C ALA A 878 -17.89 33.02 -5.54
N GLN A 879 -17.80 32.87 -4.22
CA GLN A 879 -16.99 33.72 -3.36
C GLN A 879 -15.54 33.23 -3.40
N LYS A 880 -14.63 34.10 -3.84
CA LYS A 880 -13.18 33.85 -3.88
C LYS A 880 -12.54 34.35 -2.59
N LEU A 881 -11.88 33.47 -1.85
CA LEU A 881 -11.18 33.78 -0.60
C LEU A 881 -9.74 33.26 -0.70
N TYR A 882 -8.84 34.09 -1.23
CA TYR A 882 -7.49 33.66 -1.61
C TYR A 882 -6.46 34.28 -0.67
N LEU A 883 -5.47 33.49 -0.25
CA LEU A 883 -4.45 33.90 0.71
C LEU A 883 -3.46 34.93 0.13
N GLY A 884 -3.16 34.85 -1.17
CA GLY A 884 -2.32 35.83 -1.86
C GLY A 884 -2.81 37.28 -1.71
N PRO A 885 -4.08 37.59 -2.07
CA PRO A 885 -4.63 38.94 -1.98
C PRO A 885 -5.23 39.32 -0.61
N LEU A 886 -5.62 38.36 0.25
CA LEU A 886 -6.31 38.64 1.52
C LEU A 886 -5.44 38.26 2.73
N PRO A 887 -5.26 39.17 3.71
CA PRO A 887 -4.61 38.81 4.96
C PRO A 887 -5.36 37.70 5.71
N LEU A 888 -4.62 36.71 6.23
CA LEU A 888 -5.16 35.53 6.91
C LEU A 888 -6.27 35.84 7.94
N PRO A 889 -6.16 36.84 8.83
CA PRO A 889 -7.24 37.11 9.81
C PRO A 889 -8.57 37.50 9.15
N SER A 890 -8.53 38.25 8.05
CA SER A 890 -9.73 38.62 7.29
C SER A 890 -10.29 37.42 6.52
N LEU A 891 -9.41 36.65 5.88
CA LEU A 891 -9.79 35.42 5.16
C LEU A 891 -10.48 34.43 6.11
N ARG A 892 -9.89 34.16 7.27
CA ARG A 892 -10.45 33.28 8.32
C ARG A 892 -11.79 33.79 8.80
N ARG A 893 -11.90 35.08 9.15
CA ARG A 893 -13.18 35.68 9.58
C ARG A 893 -14.28 35.46 8.53
N ASP A 894 -13.99 35.75 7.27
CA ASP A 894 -14.97 35.69 6.18
C ASP A 894 -15.34 34.23 5.84
N LEU A 895 -14.38 33.30 5.91
CA LEU A 895 -14.62 31.86 5.79
C LEU A 895 -15.53 31.34 6.91
N LEU A 896 -15.19 31.62 8.17
CA LEU A 896 -15.94 31.14 9.33
C LEU A 896 -17.36 31.72 9.36
N ALA A 897 -17.53 32.99 9.00
CA ALA A 897 -18.84 33.60 8.81
C ALA A 897 -19.63 32.92 7.69
N GLY A 898 -18.99 32.67 6.54
CA GLY A 898 -19.61 31.98 5.41
C GLY A 898 -20.04 30.55 5.73
N LEU A 899 -19.26 29.81 6.53
CA LEU A 899 -19.63 28.48 7.01
C LEU A 899 -20.82 28.53 7.96
N ALA A 900 -20.91 29.54 8.82
CA ALA A 900 -22.05 29.74 9.72
C ALA A 900 -23.35 30.10 8.97
N GLU A 901 -23.24 30.94 7.93
CA GLU A 901 -24.36 31.31 7.03
C GLU A 901 -24.83 30.13 6.15
N GLY A 902 -23.94 29.17 5.91
CA GLY A 902 -24.18 28.00 5.10
C GLY A 902 -23.67 28.14 3.68
N ARG A 903 -23.17 27.03 3.12
CA ARG A 903 -22.60 26.96 1.77
C ARG A 903 -23.00 25.66 1.10
N PHE A 904 -23.17 25.69 -0.22
CA PHE A 904 -23.41 24.49 -1.00
C PHE A 904 -22.13 23.68 -1.18
N LEU A 905 -21.06 24.36 -1.59
CA LEU A 905 -19.76 23.77 -1.89
C LEU A 905 -18.65 24.67 -1.37
N VAL A 906 -17.65 24.07 -0.72
CA VAL A 906 -16.38 24.72 -0.39
C VAL A 906 -15.27 23.94 -1.07
N ALA A 907 -14.54 24.60 -1.96
CA ALA A 907 -13.39 24.01 -2.65
C ALA A 907 -12.10 24.69 -2.20
N PHE A 908 -11.04 23.91 -2.00
CA PHE A 908 -9.70 24.42 -1.71
C PHE A 908 -8.70 23.95 -2.76
N VAL A 909 -7.83 24.85 -3.21
CA VAL A 909 -6.72 24.59 -4.13
C VAL A 909 -5.44 25.12 -3.48
N GLY A 910 -4.46 24.26 -3.23
CA GLY A 910 -3.24 24.68 -2.52
C GLY A 910 -2.55 23.59 -1.70
N HIS A 911 -1.65 23.98 -0.80
CA HIS A 911 -1.01 23.08 0.16
C HIS A 911 -1.90 22.78 1.35
N ALA A 912 -1.73 21.61 1.96
CA ALA A 912 -2.44 21.25 3.18
C ALA A 912 -1.62 20.28 4.01
N GLY A 913 -1.73 20.46 5.34
CA GLY A 913 -1.25 19.49 6.31
C GLY A 913 -2.32 18.44 6.60
N VAL A 914 -2.01 17.52 7.51
CA VAL A 914 -3.02 16.53 7.95
C VAL A 914 -4.16 17.23 8.71
N ASP A 915 -3.86 18.31 9.43
CA ASP A 915 -4.79 19.04 10.30
C ASP A 915 -5.31 20.37 9.72
N ARG A 916 -4.85 20.83 8.55
CA ARG A 916 -5.12 22.20 8.07
C ARG A 916 -5.08 22.41 6.56
N LEU A 917 -5.74 23.47 6.11
CA LEU A 917 -5.59 24.05 4.76
C LEU A 917 -4.58 25.21 4.79
N ALA A 918 -3.63 25.23 3.86
CA ALA A 918 -2.45 26.11 3.83
C ALA A 918 -1.55 25.98 5.07
N ALA A 919 -0.26 26.31 4.93
CA ALA A 919 0.68 26.27 6.06
C ALA A 919 0.23 27.21 7.20
N GLU A 920 -0.29 28.37 6.79
CA GLU A 920 -0.83 29.47 7.59
C GLU A 920 -2.10 29.10 8.36
N GLY A 921 -2.76 27.98 8.01
CA GLY A 921 -3.96 27.51 8.68
C GLY A 921 -5.19 28.37 8.35
N ILE A 922 -5.63 28.34 7.09
CA ILE A 922 -6.92 28.92 6.65
C ILE A 922 -8.08 28.30 7.44
N LEU A 923 -8.04 26.99 7.63
CA LEU A 923 -8.95 26.23 8.48
C LEU A 923 -8.18 25.06 9.08
N THR A 924 -8.30 24.86 10.39
CA THR A 924 -7.60 23.80 11.12
C THR A 924 -8.58 22.85 11.82
N SER A 925 -8.15 21.63 12.15
CA SER A 925 -8.93 20.66 12.93
C SER A 925 -9.38 21.23 14.28
N ALA A 926 -8.57 22.11 14.89
CA ALA A 926 -8.87 22.77 16.15
C ALA A 926 -10.01 23.80 16.04
N ASP A 927 -10.23 24.38 14.85
CA ASP A 927 -11.33 25.32 14.60
C ASP A 927 -12.69 24.62 14.55
N VAL A 928 -12.74 23.37 14.07
CA VAL A 928 -13.98 22.67 13.71
C VAL A 928 -14.96 22.52 14.89
N PRO A 929 -14.53 22.09 16.10
CA PRO A 929 -15.44 22.00 17.24
C PRO A 929 -16.04 23.35 17.65
N ALA A 930 -15.39 24.47 17.33
CA ALA A 930 -15.85 25.83 17.66
C ALA A 930 -16.74 26.47 16.59
N LEU A 931 -16.91 25.83 15.42
CA LEU A 931 -17.79 26.34 14.36
C LEU A 931 -19.24 26.47 14.82
N ALA A 932 -19.94 27.48 14.32
CA ALA A 932 -21.38 27.62 14.57
C ALA A 932 -22.14 26.40 14.05
N ALA A 933 -23.13 25.95 14.81
CA ALA A 933 -24.01 24.88 14.36
C ALA A 933 -24.94 25.40 13.25
N THR A 934 -25.10 24.62 12.19
CA THR A 934 -25.95 24.95 11.04
C THR A 934 -26.44 23.69 10.35
N ASP A 935 -27.65 23.75 9.80
CA ASP A 935 -28.20 22.69 8.96
C ASP A 935 -27.78 22.87 7.48
N ALA A 936 -27.24 24.04 7.12
CA ALA A 936 -26.82 24.41 5.76
C ALA A 936 -25.36 24.03 5.48
N LEU A 937 -25.01 22.76 5.73
CA LEU A 937 -23.64 22.27 5.70
C LEU A 937 -23.12 22.08 4.26
N PRO A 938 -21.87 22.47 3.96
CA PRO A 938 -21.29 22.26 2.64
C PRO A 938 -20.86 20.82 2.40
N VAL A 939 -20.75 20.48 1.11
CA VAL A 939 -19.76 19.50 0.65
C VAL A 939 -18.41 20.23 0.57
N VAL A 940 -17.36 19.63 1.13
CA VAL A 940 -15.99 20.18 1.04
C VAL A 940 -15.16 19.34 0.09
N THR A 941 -14.42 19.98 -0.80
CA THR A 941 -13.46 19.30 -1.69
C THR A 941 -12.09 19.97 -1.58
N ALA A 942 -11.04 19.19 -1.33
CA ALA A 942 -9.67 19.72 -1.25
C ALA A 942 -8.83 19.15 -2.39
N PHE A 943 -8.42 20.00 -3.33
CA PHE A 943 -7.48 19.69 -4.41
C PHE A 943 -6.06 19.95 -3.91
N SER A 944 -5.61 19.10 -3.00
CA SER A 944 -4.44 19.34 -2.14
C SER A 944 -3.75 18.03 -1.69
N CYS A 945 -3.17 17.99 -0.49
CA CYS A 945 -2.55 16.83 0.16
C CYS A 945 -3.25 16.51 1.49
N HIS A 946 -3.20 15.26 1.95
CA HIS A 946 -3.46 14.79 3.33
C HIS A 946 -4.79 15.12 4.05
N VAL A 947 -5.64 16.02 3.55
CA VAL A 947 -6.90 16.42 4.21
C VAL A 947 -7.84 15.22 4.45
N GLY A 948 -7.75 14.18 3.60
CA GLY A 948 -8.51 12.93 3.71
C GLY A 948 -7.72 11.75 4.31
N ARG A 949 -6.60 12.00 5.03
CA ARG A 949 -5.72 10.96 5.61
C ARG A 949 -6.28 10.39 6.91
N PHE A 950 -7.42 9.70 6.82
CA PHE A 950 -8.16 9.19 7.98
C PHE A 950 -7.49 7.98 8.68
N ASP A 951 -6.43 7.42 8.09
CA ASP A 951 -5.81 6.15 8.47
C ASP A 951 -4.75 6.25 9.58
N LEU A 952 -4.50 7.45 10.11
CA LEU A 952 -3.49 7.66 11.14
C LEU A 952 -3.97 7.18 12.52
N ALA A 953 -3.22 6.26 13.11
CA ALA A 953 -3.51 5.75 14.44
C ALA A 953 -3.37 6.88 15.49
N GLY A 954 -4.45 7.13 16.23
CA GLY A 954 -4.50 8.13 17.29
C GLY A 954 -4.42 9.60 16.84
N PHE A 955 -4.60 9.90 15.56
CA PHE A 955 -4.63 11.28 15.05
C PHE A 955 -5.73 11.45 14.00
N ARG A 956 -6.64 12.42 14.20
CA ARG A 956 -7.73 12.70 13.25
C ARG A 956 -7.34 13.82 12.29
N CYS A 957 -7.46 13.57 10.99
CA CYS A 957 -7.24 14.58 9.97
C CYS A 957 -8.38 15.62 9.92
N LEU A 958 -8.15 16.73 9.21
CA LEU A 958 -9.15 17.79 9.04
C LEU A 958 -10.46 17.26 8.45
N GLY A 959 -10.39 16.38 7.44
CA GLY A 959 -11.57 15.78 6.82
C GLY A 959 -12.40 14.94 7.78
N ASP A 960 -11.76 14.20 8.70
CA ASP A 960 -12.46 13.46 9.76
C ASP A 960 -13.21 14.44 10.66
N HIS A 961 -12.52 15.45 11.22
CA HIS A 961 -13.13 16.45 12.11
C HIS A 961 -14.35 17.13 11.49
N LEU A 962 -14.26 17.51 10.21
CA LEU A 962 -15.36 18.15 9.46
C LEU A 962 -16.60 17.25 9.38
N VAL A 963 -16.43 15.94 9.19
CA VAL A 963 -17.52 14.98 9.02
C VAL A 963 -18.07 14.50 10.36
N THR A 964 -17.24 14.31 11.39
CA THR A 964 -17.64 13.66 12.65
C THR A 964 -18.16 14.62 13.73
N ASN A 965 -17.92 15.94 13.64
CA ASN A 965 -18.44 16.91 14.62
C ASN A 965 -19.93 17.22 14.43
N ASP A 966 -20.78 16.89 15.39
CA ASP A 966 -22.25 17.06 15.30
C ASP A 966 -22.67 18.53 15.01
N GLY A 967 -23.61 18.68 14.08
CA GLY A 967 -24.22 19.95 13.68
C GLY A 967 -23.31 21.00 13.03
N ARG A 968 -22.04 20.70 12.73
CA ARG A 968 -21.07 21.66 12.18
C ARG A 968 -20.07 21.00 11.23
N GLY A 969 -19.23 21.81 10.58
CA GLY A 969 -18.23 21.33 9.62
C GLY A 969 -18.86 21.08 8.24
N ALA A 970 -18.83 19.83 7.78
CA ALA A 970 -19.30 19.43 6.44
C ALA A 970 -20.22 18.21 6.51
N VAL A 971 -21.12 18.09 5.53
CA VAL A 971 -21.95 16.87 5.36
C VAL A 971 -21.16 15.73 4.70
N ALA A 972 -20.19 16.09 3.86
CA ALA A 972 -19.24 15.19 3.23
C ALA A 972 -17.95 15.93 2.83
N VAL A 973 -16.82 15.23 2.80
CA VAL A 973 -15.51 15.74 2.39
C VAL A 973 -14.91 14.81 1.33
N PHE A 974 -14.54 15.34 0.17
CA PHE A 974 -13.78 14.59 -0.85
C PHE A 974 -12.36 15.14 -0.94
N ALA A 975 -11.40 14.35 -0.44
CA ALA A 975 -10.04 14.83 -0.22
C ALA A 975 -9.00 13.69 -0.27
N PRO A 976 -7.73 13.99 -0.56
CA PRO A 976 -6.68 12.97 -0.66
C PRO A 976 -6.13 12.53 0.69
N ALA A 977 -5.79 11.24 0.79
CA ALA A 977 -4.99 10.71 1.91
C ALA A 977 -3.49 10.99 1.76
N GLY A 978 -3.00 11.05 0.52
CA GLY A 978 -1.58 11.22 0.19
C GLY A 978 -1.19 12.58 -0.35
N LEU A 979 0.09 12.68 -0.72
CA LEU A 979 0.63 13.77 -1.52
C LEU A 979 0.07 13.70 -2.96
N ASN A 980 -0.34 14.83 -3.54
CA ASN A 980 -0.85 14.89 -4.92
C ASN A 980 -0.45 16.16 -5.66
N TYR A 981 0.08 16.01 -6.88
CA TYR A 981 0.53 17.13 -7.70
C TYR A 981 -0.61 18.07 -8.01
N ASN A 982 -0.36 19.39 -7.91
CA ASN A 982 -1.37 20.42 -8.14
C ASN A 982 -2.08 20.24 -9.50
N THR A 983 -1.33 20.01 -10.58
CA THR A 983 -1.90 19.80 -11.93
C THR A 983 -2.83 18.58 -12.01
N GLN A 984 -2.50 17.48 -11.33
CA GLN A 984 -3.32 16.28 -11.31
C GLN A 984 -4.58 16.48 -10.46
N SER A 985 -4.43 17.12 -9.29
CA SER A 985 -5.54 17.49 -8.40
C SER A 985 -6.51 18.47 -9.07
N LEU A 986 -5.99 19.47 -9.79
CA LEU A 986 -6.81 20.43 -10.53
C LEU A 986 -7.60 19.77 -11.65
N GLY A 987 -6.99 18.87 -12.43
CA GLY A 987 -7.70 18.12 -13.48
C GLY A 987 -8.81 17.22 -12.92
N LEU A 988 -8.68 16.73 -11.68
CA LEU A 988 -9.77 16.06 -10.97
C LEU A 988 -10.82 17.07 -10.51
N GLY A 989 -10.41 18.24 -10.02
CA GLY A 989 -11.31 19.30 -9.59
C GLY A 989 -12.18 19.88 -10.70
N GLU A 990 -11.63 20.10 -11.89
CA GLU A 990 -12.40 20.50 -13.06
C GLU A 990 -13.45 19.44 -13.42
N ALA A 991 -13.10 18.15 -13.32
CA ALA A 991 -14.06 17.06 -13.56
C ALA A 991 -15.17 17.04 -12.49
N VAL A 992 -14.84 17.28 -11.22
CA VAL A 992 -15.82 17.40 -10.13
C VAL A 992 -16.74 18.59 -10.35
N PHE A 993 -16.20 19.78 -10.63
CA PHE A 993 -17.00 20.99 -10.87
C PHE A 993 -17.93 20.82 -12.07
N ASN A 994 -17.43 20.27 -13.18
CA ASN A 994 -18.24 19.99 -14.36
C ASN A 994 -19.39 19.01 -14.03
N ALA A 995 -19.12 17.92 -13.31
CA ALA A 995 -20.14 16.96 -12.91
C ALA A 995 -21.17 17.57 -11.93
N VAL A 996 -20.70 18.38 -10.97
CA VAL A 996 -21.58 19.12 -10.05
C VAL A 996 -22.51 20.01 -10.86
N PHE A 997 -22.02 20.85 -11.78
CA PHE A 997 -22.85 21.84 -12.49
C PHE A 997 -23.50 21.35 -13.79
N ALA A 998 -23.32 20.09 -14.17
CA ALA A 998 -23.90 19.48 -15.36
C ALA A 998 -25.44 19.51 -15.37
N ALA A 999 -26.04 19.57 -16.56
CA ALA A 999 -27.49 19.54 -16.74
C ALA A 999 -28.12 18.22 -16.27
N SER A 1000 -27.41 17.10 -16.42
CA SER A 1000 -27.76 15.76 -15.89
C SER A 1000 -27.96 15.78 -14.36
N SER A 1001 -27.26 16.68 -13.69
CA SER A 1001 -27.23 16.82 -12.23
C SER A 1001 -28.29 17.79 -11.68
N ARG A 1002 -29.15 18.38 -12.53
CA ARG A 1002 -30.19 19.37 -12.13
C ARG A 1002 -31.47 18.76 -11.53
N ARG A 1003 -31.51 17.43 -11.32
CA ARG A 1003 -32.68 16.80 -10.69
C ARG A 1003 -32.66 17.03 -9.17
N ARG A 1004 -33.83 17.27 -8.58
CA ARG A 1004 -34.00 17.57 -7.14
C ARG A 1004 -33.55 16.44 -6.19
N ASP A 1005 -33.31 15.24 -6.71
CA ASP A 1005 -32.96 14.03 -5.97
C ASP A 1005 -31.54 13.52 -6.29
N VAL A 1006 -30.69 14.34 -6.92
CA VAL A 1006 -29.30 13.97 -7.19
C VAL A 1006 -28.53 13.69 -5.90
N ARG A 1007 -27.83 12.55 -5.88
CA ARG A 1007 -26.99 12.12 -4.76
C ARG A 1007 -25.52 12.33 -5.08
N LEU A 1008 -24.71 12.54 -4.05
CA LEU A 1008 -23.26 12.78 -4.19
C LEU A 1008 -22.54 11.67 -4.96
N ALA A 1009 -22.94 10.41 -4.77
CA ALA A 1009 -22.45 9.26 -5.54
C ALA A 1009 -22.58 9.44 -7.05
N GLU A 1010 -23.68 10.03 -7.54
CA GLU A 1010 -23.90 10.19 -8.98
C GLU A 1010 -22.90 11.20 -9.56
N ILE A 1011 -22.65 12.29 -8.83
CA ILE A 1011 -21.69 13.34 -9.18
C ILE A 1011 -20.27 12.79 -9.23
N LEU A 1012 -19.84 12.12 -8.15
CA LEU A 1012 -18.46 11.62 -8.07
C LEU A 1012 -18.20 10.52 -9.08
N ARG A 1013 -19.19 9.66 -9.37
CA ARG A 1013 -19.06 8.64 -10.42
C ARG A 1013 -18.83 9.30 -11.79
N GLU A 1014 -19.60 10.33 -12.13
CA GLU A 1014 -19.45 11.06 -13.39
C GLU A 1014 -18.10 11.79 -13.46
N ALA A 1015 -17.68 12.44 -12.37
CA ALA A 1015 -16.40 13.13 -12.27
C ALA A 1015 -15.21 12.16 -12.46
N ILE A 1016 -15.18 11.06 -11.71
CA ILE A 1016 -14.08 10.07 -11.76
C ILE A 1016 -14.01 9.42 -13.15
N ALA A 1017 -15.15 9.04 -13.73
CA ALA A 1017 -15.20 8.46 -15.07
C ALA A 1017 -14.73 9.46 -16.14
N SER A 1018 -15.14 10.72 -16.04
CA SER A 1018 -14.74 11.78 -16.99
C SER A 1018 -13.26 12.12 -16.87
N HIS A 1019 -12.73 12.20 -15.64
CA HIS A 1019 -11.30 12.41 -15.40
C HIS A 1019 -10.46 11.27 -16.00
N ALA A 1020 -10.86 10.01 -15.78
CA ALA A 1020 -10.20 8.85 -16.37
C ALA A 1020 -10.29 8.83 -17.91
N ALA A 1021 -11.45 9.17 -18.48
CA ALA A 1021 -11.65 9.25 -19.92
C ALA A 1021 -10.80 10.36 -20.57
N ALA A 1022 -10.55 11.46 -19.84
CA ALA A 1022 -9.66 12.55 -20.25
C ALA A 1022 -8.17 12.23 -20.07
N GLY A 1023 -7.80 11.01 -19.67
CA GLY A 1023 -6.41 10.62 -19.47
C GLY A 1023 -5.80 11.08 -18.14
N GLY A 1024 -6.64 11.47 -17.18
CA GLY A 1024 -6.24 11.85 -15.84
C GLY A 1024 -5.55 10.72 -15.06
N SER A 1025 -4.78 11.09 -14.04
CA SER A 1025 -4.02 10.16 -13.22
C SER A 1025 -4.95 9.27 -12.40
N THR A 1026 -4.97 7.98 -12.71
CA THR A 1026 -5.78 7.00 -11.97
C THR A 1026 -5.27 6.78 -10.55
N THR A 1027 -3.97 6.96 -10.30
CA THR A 1027 -3.40 6.92 -8.94
C THR A 1027 -3.90 8.09 -8.10
N THR A 1028 -4.02 9.28 -8.68
CA THR A 1028 -4.55 10.48 -8.01
C THR A 1028 -5.99 10.24 -7.58
N SER A 1029 -6.88 9.85 -8.51
CA SER A 1029 -8.28 9.60 -8.15
C SER A 1029 -8.46 8.46 -7.15
N ARG A 1030 -7.60 7.42 -7.19
CA ARG A 1030 -7.60 6.34 -6.19
C ARG A 1030 -7.17 6.79 -4.80
N GLY A 1031 -6.27 7.78 -4.71
CA GLY A 1031 -5.78 8.35 -3.45
C GLY A 1031 -6.73 9.34 -2.78
N TYR A 1032 -7.85 9.71 -3.44
CA TYR A 1032 -8.91 10.53 -2.87
C TYR A 1032 -9.96 9.66 -2.17
N ASN A 1033 -10.30 10.04 -0.95
CA ASN A 1033 -11.34 9.41 -0.15
C ASN A 1033 -12.54 10.35 -0.03
N LEU A 1034 -13.73 9.75 -0.09
CA LEU A 1034 -14.97 10.40 0.33
C LEU A 1034 -15.21 10.08 1.80
N LEU A 1035 -15.05 11.08 2.67
CA LEU A 1035 -15.48 11.00 4.05
C LEU A 1035 -16.93 11.51 4.15
N GLY A 1036 -17.78 10.72 4.78
CA GLY A 1036 -19.23 10.87 4.77
C GLY A 1036 -19.93 9.85 3.88
N ASP A 1037 -21.25 9.99 3.77
CA ASP A 1037 -22.12 9.07 3.06
C ASP A 1037 -22.26 9.47 1.57
N PRO A 1038 -21.87 8.61 0.61
CA PRO A 1038 -22.09 8.85 -0.81
C PRO A 1038 -23.56 8.98 -1.20
N ALA A 1039 -24.50 8.49 -0.38
CA ALA A 1039 -25.92 8.62 -0.62
C ALA A 1039 -26.49 10.00 -0.24
N VAL A 1040 -25.71 10.94 0.30
CA VAL A 1040 -26.19 12.31 0.59
C VAL A 1040 -26.94 12.89 -0.61
N ARG A 1041 -28.20 13.29 -0.39
CA ARG A 1041 -29.02 14.02 -1.36
C ARG A 1041 -28.64 15.49 -1.34
N LEU A 1042 -28.02 15.96 -2.42
CA LEU A 1042 -27.51 17.33 -2.50
C LEU A 1042 -28.64 18.36 -2.54
N LYS A 1043 -28.49 19.41 -1.75
CA LYS A 1043 -29.44 20.52 -1.62
C LYS A 1043 -28.97 21.69 -2.48
N ARG A 1044 -29.50 21.78 -3.69
CA ARG A 1044 -29.05 22.69 -4.76
C ARG A 1044 -30.05 23.80 -5.05
N GLY A 1045 -29.57 24.96 -5.52
CA GLY A 1045 -30.41 26.02 -6.09
C GLY A 1045 -31.11 25.60 -7.38
N GLU A 1046 -32.35 26.05 -7.57
CA GLU A 1046 -33.25 25.66 -8.67
C GLU A 1046 -33.17 26.56 -9.90
#